data_AF-A0A818S0N2-F1
#
_entry.id   AF-A0A818S0N2-F1
#
_cell.length_a   1.000
_cell.length_b   1.000
_cell.length_c   1.000
_cell.angle_alpha   90.00
_cell.angle_beta   90.00
_cell.angle_gamma   90.00
#
_symmetry.space_group_name_H-M   'P 1'
#
loop_
_entity.id
_entity.type
_entity.pdbx_description
1 polymer ?
#
loop_
_entity_poly.entity_id
_entity_poly.type
_entity_poly.pdbx_seq_one_letter_code
_entity_poly.pdbx_strand_id
1 'polypeptide(L)'
;MLSPLLSSDDNDDSNINSLYHLCKENEIEKIQKILPFIRNTSIINKIHTSTGSTCLHVACYYGHRDVVQILLEYGALNSIRNLRHDLTPYEEAYTDEIKKLFLEYQNLFSNNDYNCIEWSMVGNDLLGKRREFHRAIDLYKTYNNHLVSKLLAEVIHYYLKEYLTNQCNNINNSKDKITSKQIEVIEAYFKEAIEKQDYLTYFIKAYTLTDFFYKVLNKHLALYVLDYFDKTKDFSSNYRLVNCLIHIVTLIIYNPNLPKYRYKGICYRGMRITKNDLDQYKLNQHILNRAFLSASIDHEVAKMFAGDGQQSKMRHTPNDDSILQYSCLCQYLIKQNSTAINIESLSTRPDEKEILIIPFSVFKVTSIKRNYLDNPTASISIEIELEECEDPIDNKNESESNNTSRQSSFSSADDDIKNVEEYEKYKQRKCLLYSIIGLLVSAILLVLSFTVIFIFVIKKGSTKHSTTLPLDVDSPLPPGCPNILNRSSWNARPYGIRNNLTTYPVKHIVVHELAGLNSTMDQRDCIKYIKEYQNYEMDNRSYVDIGYHFLICHDNDDQQKIYTGRGWKYMGAHCIAYNQRSLGIGVIGNYTNKKSLDTFKSLIQCGITKNDIIKNFTLVGHKHTPEIYRYYLKYFQNDTDLRYDNQANRTEVFCQ
;
A
#
# COMPACT_ATOMS: atom_id res chain seq x y z
N MET A 1 7.14 -40.85 -8.35
CA MET A 1 5.96 -40.35 -9.07
C MET A 1 5.05 -39.69 -8.06
N LEU A 2 5.02 -38.36 -8.01
CA LEU A 2 4.07 -37.56 -7.23
C LEU A 2 3.45 -36.59 -8.23
N SER A 3 2.12 -36.62 -8.37
CA SER A 3 1.35 -35.71 -9.22
C SER A 3 1.51 -34.27 -8.72
N PRO A 4 1.31 -33.25 -9.59
CA PRO A 4 1.53 -31.87 -9.20
C PRO A 4 0.43 -31.44 -8.22
N LEU A 5 0.78 -31.30 -6.94
CA LEU A 5 -0.07 -30.62 -5.98
C LEU A 5 -0.07 -29.12 -6.33
N LEU A 6 -1.11 -28.72 -7.06
CA LEU A 6 -1.53 -27.37 -7.44
C LEU A 6 -0.68 -26.71 -8.55
N SER A 7 -1.30 -26.48 -9.71
CA SER A 7 -0.76 -25.57 -10.71
C SER A 7 -1.22 -24.14 -10.39
N SER A 8 -0.40 -23.14 -10.72
CA SER A 8 -0.77 -21.72 -10.63
C SER A 8 -1.93 -21.32 -11.55
N ASP A 9 -2.43 -22.26 -12.35
CA ASP A 9 -3.48 -22.11 -13.36
C ASP A 9 -4.81 -22.79 -12.94
N ASP A 10 -4.87 -23.43 -11.77
CA ASP A 10 -6.07 -24.13 -11.30
C ASP A 10 -7.12 -23.17 -10.70
N ASN A 11 -8.37 -23.29 -11.15
CA ASN A 11 -9.55 -22.55 -10.69
C ASN A 11 -9.69 -22.61 -9.15
N ASP A 12 -10.11 -21.51 -8.52
CA ASP A 12 -10.27 -21.37 -7.05
C ASP A 12 -11.07 -22.52 -6.43
N ASP A 13 -12.08 -23.06 -7.13
CA ASP A 13 -12.89 -24.19 -6.65
C ASP A 13 -12.10 -25.52 -6.56
N SER A 14 -11.10 -25.73 -7.42
CA SER A 14 -10.22 -26.91 -7.38
C SER A 14 -9.28 -26.85 -6.16
N ASN A 15 -8.74 -25.67 -5.89
CA ASN A 15 -7.84 -25.42 -4.76
C ASN A 15 -8.57 -25.58 -3.42
N ILE A 16 -9.82 -25.11 -3.34
CA ILE A 16 -10.68 -25.28 -2.16
C ILE A 16 -11.00 -26.75 -1.92
N ASN A 17 -11.40 -27.48 -2.96
CA ASN A 17 -11.71 -28.91 -2.82
C ASN A 17 -10.46 -29.67 -2.35
N SER A 18 -9.29 -29.39 -2.93
CA SER A 18 -8.02 -29.99 -2.53
C SER A 18 -7.70 -29.70 -1.05
N LEU A 19 -7.71 -28.43 -0.64
CA LEU A 19 -7.44 -28.04 0.75
C LEU A 19 -8.45 -28.66 1.73
N TYR A 20 -9.73 -28.66 1.37
CA TYR A 20 -10.80 -29.25 2.18
C TYR A 20 -10.57 -30.74 2.42
N HIS A 21 -10.19 -31.48 1.36
CA HIS A 21 -9.85 -32.90 1.47
C HIS A 21 -8.61 -33.13 2.33
N LEU A 22 -7.57 -32.32 2.18
CA LEU A 22 -6.37 -32.44 3.03
C LEU A 22 -6.70 -32.18 4.50
N CYS A 23 -7.52 -31.18 4.80
CA CYS A 23 -7.97 -30.88 6.16
C CYS A 23 -8.82 -32.00 6.75
N LYS A 24 -9.65 -32.66 5.93
CA LYS A 24 -10.46 -33.81 6.35
C LYS A 24 -9.60 -35.04 6.68
N GLU A 25 -8.58 -35.33 5.87
CA GLU A 25 -7.73 -36.53 5.99
C GLU A 25 -6.52 -36.33 6.93
N ASN A 26 -6.42 -35.19 7.62
CA ASN A 26 -5.32 -34.84 8.53
C ASN A 26 -3.92 -34.84 7.89
N GLU A 27 -3.83 -34.39 6.64
CA GLU A 27 -2.59 -34.40 5.84
C GLU A 27 -1.70 -33.18 6.15
N ILE A 28 -1.28 -33.05 7.42
CA ILE A 28 -0.59 -31.88 7.99
C ILE A 28 0.59 -31.41 7.12
N GLU A 29 1.47 -32.31 6.70
CA GLU A 29 2.65 -31.94 5.89
C GLU A 29 2.28 -31.34 4.53
N LYS A 30 1.19 -31.81 3.92
CA LYS A 30 0.70 -31.29 2.63
C LYS A 30 -0.02 -29.97 2.83
N ILE A 31 -0.78 -29.82 3.92
CA ILE A 31 -1.44 -28.57 4.30
C ILE A 31 -0.39 -27.47 4.53
N GLN A 32 0.64 -27.75 5.33
CA GLN A 32 1.74 -26.81 5.59
C GLN A 32 2.53 -26.44 4.32
N LYS A 33 2.64 -27.37 3.36
CA LYS A 33 3.25 -27.08 2.06
C LYS A 33 2.36 -26.25 1.15
N ILE A 34 1.04 -26.31 1.26
CA ILE A 34 0.10 -25.64 0.33
C ILE A 34 -0.32 -24.26 0.83
N LEU A 35 -0.66 -24.13 2.12
CA LEU A 35 -1.18 -22.88 2.69
C LEU A 35 -0.30 -21.63 2.43
N PRO A 36 1.06 -21.70 2.45
CA PRO A 36 1.92 -20.57 2.12
C PRO A 36 1.77 -20.05 0.67
N PHE A 37 1.30 -20.87 -0.26
CA PHE A 37 1.15 -20.52 -1.66
C PHE A 37 -0.27 -20.01 -2.00
N ILE A 38 -1.21 -20.09 -1.05
CA ILE A 38 -2.57 -19.56 -1.22
C ILE A 38 -2.53 -18.04 -1.05
N ARG A 39 -2.53 -17.33 -2.19
CA ARG A 39 -2.45 -15.85 -2.25
C ARG A 39 -3.70 -15.13 -1.73
N ASN A 40 -4.82 -15.84 -1.58
CA ASN A 40 -6.10 -15.28 -1.22
C ASN A 40 -6.67 -15.96 0.03
N THR A 41 -6.64 -15.28 1.18
CA THR A 41 -7.18 -15.76 2.46
C THR A 41 -8.69 -16.01 2.42
N SER A 42 -9.40 -15.52 1.39
CA SER A 42 -10.82 -15.84 1.18
C SER A 42 -11.06 -17.33 0.84
N ILE A 43 -10.06 -18.03 0.28
CA ILE A 43 -10.13 -19.46 -0.05
C ILE A 43 -10.23 -20.33 1.20
N ILE A 44 -9.45 -20.01 2.24
CA ILE A 44 -9.45 -20.74 3.52
C ILE A 44 -10.82 -20.65 4.21
N ASN A 45 -11.50 -19.53 3.98
CA ASN A 45 -12.79 -19.19 4.57
C ASN A 45 -13.98 -19.50 3.65
N LYS A 46 -13.75 -20.00 2.44
CA LYS A 46 -14.83 -20.30 1.50
C LYS A 46 -15.57 -21.56 1.94
N ILE A 47 -16.89 -21.49 1.88
CA ILE A 47 -17.76 -22.61 2.19
C ILE A 47 -17.69 -23.59 1.02
N HIS A 48 -17.37 -24.85 1.31
CA HIS A 48 -17.29 -25.91 0.32
C HIS A 48 -18.71 -26.23 -0.20
N THR A 49 -18.90 -26.16 -1.52
CA THR A 49 -20.23 -26.14 -2.16
C THR A 49 -21.04 -27.41 -1.93
N SER A 50 -20.37 -28.57 -1.85
CA SER A 50 -21.07 -29.85 -1.68
C SER A 50 -21.36 -30.17 -0.23
N THR A 51 -20.53 -29.75 0.74
CA THR A 51 -20.71 -30.09 2.17
C THR A 51 -21.33 -28.96 2.98
N GLY A 52 -21.28 -27.72 2.50
CA GLY A 52 -21.77 -26.55 3.23
C GLY A 52 -20.86 -26.12 4.38
N SER A 53 -19.64 -26.65 4.48
CA SER A 53 -18.71 -26.40 5.59
C SER A 53 -17.39 -25.79 5.10
N THR A 54 -16.68 -25.04 5.94
CA THR A 54 -15.32 -24.56 5.64
C THR A 54 -14.26 -25.60 5.99
N CYS A 55 -13.00 -25.35 5.60
CA CYS A 55 -11.87 -26.18 6.02
C CYS A 55 -11.72 -26.24 7.56
N LEU A 56 -12.03 -25.15 8.25
CA LEU A 56 -11.98 -25.09 9.71
C LEU A 56 -13.08 -25.95 10.35
N HIS A 57 -14.30 -25.92 9.81
CA HIS A 57 -15.38 -26.80 10.27
C HIS A 57 -15.02 -28.27 10.13
N VAL A 58 -14.48 -28.69 8.98
CA VAL A 58 -14.15 -30.11 8.76
C VAL A 58 -13.02 -30.56 9.68
N ALA A 59 -11.99 -29.72 9.90
CA ALA A 59 -10.93 -30.02 10.86
C ALA A 59 -11.46 -30.14 12.30
N CYS A 60 -12.41 -29.28 12.69
CA CYS A 60 -13.07 -29.32 13.99
C CYS A 60 -13.94 -30.58 14.18
N TYR A 61 -14.75 -30.90 13.17
CA TYR A 61 -15.64 -32.08 13.16
C TYR A 61 -14.87 -33.41 13.26
N TYR A 62 -13.72 -33.51 12.59
CA TYR A 62 -12.90 -34.74 12.62
C TYR A 62 -11.90 -34.79 13.78
N GLY A 63 -11.83 -33.76 14.64
CA GLY A 63 -10.95 -33.78 15.80
C GLY A 63 -9.48 -33.49 15.50
N HIS A 64 -9.16 -32.88 14.36
CA HIS A 64 -7.79 -32.65 13.91
C HIS A 64 -7.22 -31.36 14.54
N ARG A 65 -6.88 -31.42 15.83
CA ARG A 65 -6.40 -30.27 16.62
C ARG A 65 -5.28 -29.48 15.92
N ASP A 66 -4.28 -30.15 15.39
CA ASP A 66 -3.12 -29.49 14.78
C ASP A 66 -3.49 -28.83 13.45
N VAL A 67 -4.40 -29.43 12.69
CA VAL A 67 -4.96 -28.81 11.49
C VAL A 67 -5.80 -27.59 11.85
N VAL A 68 -6.62 -27.67 12.92
CA VAL A 68 -7.37 -26.51 13.43
C VAL A 68 -6.41 -25.38 13.81
N GLN A 69 -5.34 -25.70 14.53
CA GLN A 69 -4.32 -24.72 14.90
C GLN A 69 -3.69 -24.08 13.67
N ILE A 70 -3.23 -24.87 12.70
CA ILE A 70 -2.65 -24.39 11.44
C ILE A 70 -3.64 -23.49 10.68
N LEU A 71 -4.91 -23.89 10.57
CA LEU A 71 -5.92 -23.10 9.88
C LEU A 71 -6.18 -21.76 10.58
N LEU A 72 -6.25 -21.75 11.91
CA LEU A 72 -6.41 -20.52 12.70
C LEU A 72 -5.21 -19.58 12.54
N GLU A 73 -3.98 -20.13 12.55
CA GLU A 73 -2.75 -19.38 12.28
C GLU A 73 -2.73 -18.75 10.88
N TYR A 74 -3.36 -19.39 9.90
CA TYR A 74 -3.48 -18.89 8.53
C TYR A 74 -4.75 -18.06 8.27
N GLY A 75 -5.44 -17.62 9.32
CA GLY A 75 -6.55 -16.66 9.23
C GLY A 75 -7.90 -17.29 8.92
N ALA A 76 -8.11 -18.57 9.27
CA ALA A 76 -9.44 -19.17 9.24
C ALA A 76 -10.36 -18.52 10.29
N LEU A 77 -11.55 -18.11 9.86
CA LEU A 77 -12.56 -17.46 10.68
C LEU A 77 -13.37 -18.50 11.45
N ASN A 78 -13.37 -18.35 12.77
CA ASN A 78 -14.15 -19.18 13.69
C ASN A 78 -15.62 -18.71 13.85
N SER A 79 -16.00 -17.62 13.15
CA SER A 79 -17.33 -17.02 13.21
C SER A 79 -18.27 -17.46 12.08
N ILE A 80 -17.73 -18.11 11.03
CA ILE A 80 -18.54 -18.57 9.88
C ILE A 80 -19.45 -19.70 10.34
N ARG A 81 -20.73 -19.66 9.96
CA ARG A 81 -21.67 -20.76 10.19
C ARG A 81 -21.79 -21.64 8.95
N ASN A 82 -21.83 -22.96 9.14
CA ASN A 82 -22.02 -23.91 8.04
C ASN A 82 -23.46 -23.89 7.51
N LEU A 83 -23.65 -24.19 6.22
CA LEU A 83 -24.96 -24.05 5.55
C LEU A 83 -25.97 -25.15 5.93
N ARG A 84 -25.50 -26.29 6.45
CA ARG A 84 -26.35 -27.46 6.72
C ARG A 84 -26.88 -27.52 8.14
N HIS A 85 -26.07 -27.12 9.12
CA HIS A 85 -26.39 -27.25 10.54
C HIS A 85 -26.44 -25.90 11.26
N ASP A 86 -26.05 -24.81 10.59
CA ASP A 86 -25.96 -23.47 11.16
C ASP A 86 -25.06 -23.43 12.42
N LEU A 87 -23.98 -24.20 12.40
CA LEU A 87 -23.01 -24.25 13.49
C LEU A 87 -21.72 -23.54 13.10
N THR A 88 -21.08 -22.90 14.07
CA THR A 88 -19.71 -22.39 13.98
C THR A 88 -18.69 -23.53 14.13
N PRO A 89 -17.42 -23.36 13.73
CA PRO A 89 -16.38 -24.37 13.94
C PRO A 89 -16.16 -24.73 15.42
N TYR A 90 -16.40 -23.77 16.33
CA TYR A 90 -16.35 -24.02 17.77
C TYR A 90 -17.47 -24.95 18.23
N GLU A 91 -18.70 -24.73 17.74
CA GLU A 91 -19.86 -25.56 18.04
C GLU A 91 -19.74 -26.95 17.38
N GLU A 92 -19.07 -27.04 16.23
CA GLU A 92 -18.77 -28.28 15.49
C GLU A 92 -17.56 -29.06 16.08
N ALA A 93 -16.84 -28.51 17.06
CA ALA A 93 -15.61 -29.10 17.59
C ALA A 93 -15.84 -30.45 18.28
N TYR A 94 -15.19 -31.49 17.76
CA TYR A 94 -15.29 -32.87 18.24
C TYR A 94 -14.69 -33.08 19.63
N THR A 95 -13.61 -32.37 19.97
CA THR A 95 -12.89 -32.55 21.24
C THR A 95 -12.82 -31.27 22.07
N ASP A 96 -12.70 -31.43 23.39
CA ASP A 96 -12.56 -30.32 24.33
C ASP A 96 -11.19 -29.63 24.19
N GLU A 97 -10.16 -30.33 23.72
CA GLU A 97 -8.86 -29.71 23.38
C GLU A 97 -8.99 -28.71 22.24
N ILE A 98 -9.84 -28.99 21.24
CA ILE A 98 -10.12 -28.05 20.15
C ILE A 98 -10.91 -26.85 20.67
N LYS A 99 -11.90 -27.07 21.53
CA LYS A 99 -12.64 -25.96 22.18
C LYS A 99 -11.70 -25.10 23.03
N LYS A 100 -10.78 -25.72 23.76
CA LYS A 100 -9.74 -25.01 24.52
C LYS A 100 -8.79 -24.26 23.60
N LEU A 101 -8.42 -24.84 22.46
CA LEU A 101 -7.60 -24.19 21.44
C LEU A 101 -8.31 -22.92 20.90
N PHE A 102 -9.63 -22.95 20.70
CA PHE A 102 -10.39 -21.74 20.35
C PHE A 102 -10.40 -20.68 21.46
N LEU A 103 -10.40 -21.09 22.73
CA LEU A 103 -10.26 -20.18 23.88
C LEU A 103 -8.86 -19.57 23.97
N GLU A 104 -7.82 -20.33 23.58
CA GLU A 104 -6.43 -19.90 23.51
C GLU A 104 -6.15 -18.99 22.30
N TYR A 105 -6.84 -19.23 21.17
CA TYR A 105 -6.80 -18.43 19.94
C TYR A 105 -7.91 -17.37 19.86
N GLN A 106 -8.45 -16.92 21.00
CA GLN A 106 -9.31 -15.74 21.04
C GLN A 106 -8.50 -14.52 20.64
N ASN A 107 -8.47 -14.26 19.33
CA ASN A 107 -8.15 -12.97 18.78
C ASN A 107 -9.20 -12.01 19.34
N LEU A 108 -8.78 -11.12 20.23
CA LEU A 108 -9.43 -9.83 20.30
C LEU A 108 -9.53 -9.30 18.86
N PHE A 109 -10.74 -8.88 18.45
CA PHE A 109 -11.07 -8.24 17.17
C PHE A 109 -11.30 -9.18 15.96
N SER A 110 -12.47 -9.82 15.94
CA SER A 110 -13.10 -10.26 14.70
C SER A 110 -14.24 -9.29 14.35
N ASN A 111 -14.03 -8.39 13.38
CA ASN A 111 -15.12 -7.97 12.50
C ASN A 111 -14.62 -7.24 11.25
N ASN A 112 -15.39 -7.44 10.18
CA ASN A 112 -15.22 -6.87 8.84
C ASN A 112 -15.44 -5.35 8.76
N ASP A 113 -15.54 -4.65 9.89
CA ASP A 113 -15.62 -3.19 9.94
C ASP A 113 -14.49 -2.66 10.81
N TYR A 114 -13.57 -1.99 10.12
CA TYR A 114 -12.45 -1.24 10.64
C TYR A 114 -12.90 -0.31 11.78
N ASN A 115 -12.15 -0.34 12.89
CA ASN A 115 -12.36 0.30 14.18
C ASN A 115 -13.11 -0.65 15.15
N CYS A 116 -12.49 -1.18 16.20
CA CYS A 116 -11.72 -0.44 17.21
C CYS A 116 -10.91 -1.38 18.11
N ILE A 117 -9.82 -0.83 18.63
CA ILE A 117 -8.72 -1.47 19.38
C ILE A 117 -7.79 -2.24 18.46
N GLU A 118 -6.59 -1.68 18.30
CA GLU A 118 -5.51 -2.39 17.64
C GLU A 118 -5.01 -3.47 18.58
N TRP A 119 -5.40 -4.70 18.24
CA TRP A 119 -4.77 -5.98 18.54
C TRP A 119 -3.94 -6.04 19.81
N SER A 120 -4.53 -6.66 20.82
CA SER A 120 -3.83 -7.01 22.04
C SER A 120 -3.93 -8.50 22.32
N MET A 121 -2.90 -9.04 22.97
CA MET A 121 -2.90 -10.41 23.47
C MET A 121 -3.14 -10.38 24.97
N VAL A 122 -3.95 -11.31 25.45
CA VAL A 122 -4.20 -11.50 26.88
C VAL A 122 -3.55 -12.80 27.35
N GLY A 123 -3.04 -12.81 28.57
CA GLY A 123 -2.38 -13.99 29.12
C GLY A 123 -1.52 -13.71 30.34
N ASN A 124 -0.96 -14.78 30.91
CA ASN A 124 -0.22 -14.70 32.18
C ASN A 124 1.28 -14.43 32.01
N ASP A 125 1.89 -14.78 30.87
CA ASP A 125 3.34 -14.62 30.62
C ASP A 125 3.66 -13.50 29.59
N LEU A 126 2.87 -12.44 29.58
CA LEU A 126 3.08 -11.33 28.64
C LEU A 126 4.34 -10.53 28.94
N LEU A 127 4.75 -10.44 30.21
CA LEU A 127 6.02 -9.84 30.60
C LEU A 127 7.22 -10.69 30.15
N GLY A 128 7.11 -12.02 30.16
CA GLY A 128 8.11 -12.90 29.56
C GLY A 128 8.29 -12.61 28.07
N LYS A 129 7.19 -12.53 27.33
CA LYS A 129 7.19 -12.19 25.90
C LYS A 129 7.78 -10.80 25.62
N ARG A 130 7.46 -9.79 26.44
CA ARG A 130 8.07 -8.45 26.35
C ARG A 130 9.59 -8.53 26.52
N ARG A 131 10.09 -9.28 27.51
CA ARG A 131 11.54 -9.41 27.74
C ARG A 131 12.24 -10.15 26.60
N GLU A 132 11.60 -11.18 26.06
CA GLU A 132 12.12 -11.87 24.88
C GLU A 132 12.17 -10.95 23.66
N PHE A 133 11.13 -10.14 23.45
CA PHE A 133 11.10 -9.10 22.43
C PHE A 133 12.32 -8.18 22.53
N HIS A 134 12.49 -7.53 23.69
CA HIS A 134 13.61 -6.62 23.92
C HIS A 134 14.95 -7.32 23.72
N ARG A 135 15.13 -8.56 24.22
CA ARG A 135 16.38 -9.31 24.02
C ARG A 135 16.66 -9.62 22.55
N ALA A 136 15.65 -9.97 21.74
CA ALA A 136 15.91 -10.25 20.33
C ALA A 136 16.23 -8.97 19.56
N ILE A 137 15.54 -7.88 19.89
CA ILE A 137 15.80 -6.59 19.25
C ILE A 137 17.05 -5.88 19.79
N ASP A 138 17.58 -6.30 20.95
CA ASP A 138 18.83 -5.78 21.51
C ASP A 138 20.01 -5.91 20.53
N LEU A 139 19.99 -6.90 19.64
CA LEU A 139 20.98 -7.06 18.58
C LEU A 139 20.98 -5.88 17.58
N TYR A 140 19.91 -5.09 17.55
CA TYR A 140 19.76 -3.88 16.72
C TYR A 140 20.11 -2.58 17.48
N LYS A 141 20.73 -2.65 18.67
CA LYS A 141 21.11 -1.48 19.48
C LYS A 141 22.10 -0.53 18.80
N THR A 142 22.80 -0.96 17.76
CA THR A 142 23.81 -0.15 17.08
C THR A 142 23.16 0.80 16.07
N TYR A 143 22.82 1.99 16.55
CA TYR A 143 22.32 3.07 15.70
C TYR A 143 23.42 3.62 14.80
N ASN A 144 23.47 3.15 13.55
CA ASN A 144 24.42 3.61 12.54
C ASN A 144 23.66 4.10 11.31
N ASN A 145 23.83 5.36 10.93
CA ASN A 145 23.20 5.98 9.77
C ASN A 145 23.29 5.14 8.48
N HIS A 146 24.41 4.47 8.24
CA HIS A 146 24.57 3.56 7.10
C HIS A 146 23.70 2.31 7.21
N LEU A 147 23.67 1.68 8.38
CA LEU A 147 22.81 0.53 8.67
C LEU A 147 21.33 0.93 8.55
N VAL A 148 20.93 2.04 9.20
CA VAL A 148 19.57 2.59 9.15
C VAL A 148 19.14 2.84 7.70
N SER A 149 19.99 3.46 6.89
CA SER A 149 19.71 3.70 5.47
C SER A 149 19.49 2.39 4.69
N LYS A 150 20.27 1.35 4.98
CA LYS A 150 20.11 0.01 4.39
C LYS A 150 18.79 -0.65 4.81
N LEU A 151 18.44 -0.59 6.09
CA LEU A 151 17.19 -1.16 6.61
C LEU A 151 15.97 -0.43 6.02
N LEU A 152 16.00 0.91 5.95
CA LEU A 152 14.93 1.70 5.35
C LEU A 152 14.81 1.43 3.84
N ALA A 153 15.93 1.24 3.12
CA ALA A 153 15.89 0.84 1.71
C ALA A 153 15.20 -0.51 1.51
N GLU A 154 15.38 -1.47 2.43
CA GLU A 154 14.66 -2.74 2.41
C GLU A 154 13.17 -2.57 2.68
N VAL A 155 12.79 -1.75 3.68
CA VAL A 155 11.38 -1.43 3.95
C VAL A 155 10.72 -0.78 2.73
N ILE A 156 11.39 0.17 2.08
CA ILE A 156 10.89 0.78 0.85
C ILE A 156 10.70 -0.27 -0.23
N HIS A 157 11.76 -1.03 -0.54
CA HIS A 157 11.75 -1.93 -1.69
C HIS A 157 10.76 -3.08 -1.51
N TYR A 158 10.78 -3.74 -0.36
CA TYR A 158 9.94 -4.91 -0.12
C TYR A 158 8.57 -4.53 0.44
N TYR A 159 8.52 -3.93 1.63
CA TYR A 159 7.25 -3.72 2.30
C TYR A 159 6.35 -2.75 1.53
N LEU A 160 6.88 -1.58 1.14
CA LEU A 160 6.07 -0.59 0.43
C LEU A 160 5.83 -0.97 -1.04
N LYS A 161 6.90 -1.23 -1.81
CA LYS A 161 6.76 -1.35 -3.27
C LYS A 161 6.36 -2.74 -3.76
N GLU A 162 6.75 -3.80 -3.08
CA GLU A 162 6.39 -5.17 -3.47
C GLU A 162 5.12 -5.62 -2.74
N TYR A 163 5.15 -5.67 -1.40
CA TYR A 163 4.08 -6.25 -0.61
C TYR A 163 2.79 -5.40 -0.65
N LEU A 164 2.85 -4.12 -0.27
CA LEU A 164 1.65 -3.27 -0.25
C LEU A 164 1.09 -3.04 -1.66
N THR A 165 1.94 -2.85 -2.68
CA THR A 165 1.47 -2.71 -4.07
C THR A 165 0.76 -3.98 -4.57
N ASN A 166 1.27 -5.17 -4.23
CA ASN A 166 0.59 -6.43 -4.60
C ASN A 166 -0.78 -6.56 -3.91
N GLN A 167 -0.89 -6.12 -2.65
CA GLN A 167 -2.18 -6.05 -1.96
C GLN A 167 -3.16 -5.06 -2.63
N CYS A 168 -2.69 -3.95 -3.20
CA CYS A 168 -3.53 -3.01 -3.97
C CYS A 168 -4.18 -3.65 -5.20
N ASN A 169 -3.46 -4.58 -5.84
CA ASN A 169 -3.85 -5.15 -7.13
C ASN A 169 -4.83 -6.33 -7.00
N ASN A 170 -4.92 -6.96 -5.82
CA ASN A 170 -5.69 -8.18 -5.60
C ASN A 170 -7.12 -7.97 -5.05
N ILE A 171 -7.56 -6.72 -4.78
CA ILE A 171 -8.87 -6.43 -4.19
C ILE A 171 -9.85 -5.94 -5.26
N ASN A 172 -10.75 -6.84 -5.69
CA ASN A 172 -11.77 -6.57 -6.73
C ASN A 172 -13.12 -6.06 -6.17
N ASN A 173 -13.25 -5.80 -4.87
CA ASN A 173 -14.48 -5.21 -4.30
C ASN A 173 -14.20 -4.25 -3.12
N SER A 174 -14.96 -3.14 -3.13
CA SER A 174 -15.27 -2.22 -2.02
C SER A 174 -14.28 -1.11 -1.62
N LYS A 175 -14.78 -0.21 -0.77
CA LYS A 175 -14.41 1.19 -0.48
C LYS A 175 -13.01 1.43 0.11
N ASP A 176 -12.20 0.40 0.31
CA ASP A 176 -10.90 0.43 1.01
C ASP A 176 -9.69 0.11 0.11
N LYS A 177 -9.80 0.37 -1.20
CA LYS A 177 -8.71 0.09 -2.14
C LYS A 177 -7.50 0.96 -1.84
N ILE A 178 -6.42 0.31 -1.42
CA ILE A 178 -5.09 0.92 -1.33
C ILE A 178 -4.68 1.39 -2.73
N THR A 179 -4.29 2.64 -2.86
CA THR A 179 -3.85 3.20 -4.14
C THR A 179 -2.33 3.27 -4.22
N SER A 180 -1.77 3.05 -5.41
CA SER A 180 -0.33 3.22 -5.65
C SER A 180 0.15 4.63 -5.27
N LYS A 181 -0.72 5.64 -5.43
CA LYS A 181 -0.42 7.03 -5.05
C LYS A 181 -0.24 7.20 -3.54
N GLN A 182 -1.01 6.49 -2.70
CA GLN A 182 -0.80 6.51 -1.25
C GLN A 182 0.54 5.89 -0.87
N ILE A 183 0.94 4.79 -1.53
CA ILE A 183 2.23 4.13 -1.32
C ILE A 183 3.39 5.03 -1.73
N GLU A 184 3.29 5.71 -2.88
CA GLU A 184 4.31 6.64 -3.37
C GLU A 184 4.57 7.79 -2.39
N VAL A 185 3.52 8.31 -1.75
CA VAL A 185 3.65 9.36 -0.73
C VAL A 185 4.42 8.84 0.48
N ILE A 186 4.10 7.64 0.99
CA ILE A 186 4.82 7.03 2.11
C ILE A 186 6.28 6.76 1.73
N GLU A 187 6.53 6.25 0.52
CA GLU A 187 7.89 6.05 -0.02
C GLU A 187 8.69 7.36 -0.01
N ALA A 188 8.08 8.50 -0.36
CA ALA A 188 8.75 9.79 -0.35
C ALA A 188 9.21 10.20 1.06
N TYR A 189 8.39 10.01 2.10
CA TYR A 189 8.79 10.26 3.49
C TYR A 189 9.96 9.38 3.92
N PHE A 190 9.94 8.09 3.57
CA PHE A 190 11.04 7.18 3.91
C PHE A 190 12.32 7.51 3.12
N LYS A 191 12.23 8.04 1.91
CA LYS A 191 13.40 8.56 1.16
C LYS A 191 13.95 9.83 1.80
N GLU A 192 13.09 10.78 2.15
CA GLU A 192 13.52 11.99 2.86
C GLU A 192 14.14 11.66 4.21
N ALA A 193 13.65 10.65 4.93
CA ALA A 193 14.27 10.12 6.15
C ALA A 193 15.73 9.71 5.92
N ILE A 194 16.03 9.01 4.82
CA ILE A 194 17.38 8.59 4.45
C ILE A 194 18.22 9.81 4.04
N GLU A 195 17.71 10.70 3.21
CA GLU A 195 18.45 11.87 2.73
C GLU A 195 18.82 12.84 3.85
N LYS A 196 17.89 13.07 4.78
CA LYS A 196 18.05 14.00 5.91
C LYS A 196 18.64 13.34 7.15
N GLN A 197 18.74 12.02 7.17
CA GLN A 197 19.12 11.23 8.36
C GLN A 197 18.24 11.55 9.58
N ASP A 198 16.95 11.80 9.36
CA ASP A 198 15.95 12.13 10.40
C ASP A 198 14.73 11.21 10.32
N TYR A 199 14.93 9.92 10.60
CA TYR A 199 13.86 8.96 10.41
C TYR A 199 12.67 9.12 11.37
N LEU A 200 12.86 9.64 12.60
CA LEU A 200 11.74 9.76 13.56
C LEU A 200 10.66 10.65 12.98
N THR A 201 11.09 11.84 12.59
CA THR A 201 10.21 12.90 12.13
C THR A 201 9.48 12.46 10.88
N TYR A 202 10.21 11.88 9.92
CA TYR A 202 9.63 11.45 8.67
C TYR A 202 8.75 10.20 8.78
N PHE A 203 9.08 9.26 9.67
CA PHE A 203 8.20 8.14 10.00
C PHE A 203 6.90 8.63 10.63
N ILE A 204 6.97 9.48 11.66
CA ILE A 204 5.77 10.00 12.33
C ILE A 204 4.92 10.83 11.37
N LYS A 205 5.52 11.62 10.49
CA LYS A 205 4.78 12.31 9.44
C LYS A 205 4.08 11.32 8.51
N ALA A 206 4.76 10.28 8.02
CA ALA A 206 4.12 9.26 7.18
C ALA A 206 2.99 8.52 7.91
N TYR A 207 3.20 8.21 9.19
CA TYR A 207 2.27 7.51 10.07
C TYR A 207 0.99 8.32 10.33
N THR A 208 1.10 9.64 10.50
CA THR A 208 -0.02 10.55 10.82
C THR A 208 -0.66 11.19 9.59
N LEU A 209 -0.02 11.14 8.41
CA LEU A 209 -0.46 11.85 7.20
C LEU A 209 -1.83 11.36 6.70
N THR A 210 -2.06 10.05 6.78
CA THR A 210 -3.29 9.42 6.28
C THR A 210 -3.72 8.29 7.18
N ASP A 211 -5.03 8.14 7.34
CA ASP A 211 -5.67 6.97 7.93
C ASP A 211 -5.15 5.63 7.37
N PHE A 212 -4.68 5.64 6.12
CA PHE A 212 -4.30 4.43 5.40
C PHE A 212 -3.05 3.75 6.00
N PHE A 213 -1.92 4.47 6.07
CA PHE A 213 -0.65 3.86 6.46
C PHE A 213 -0.68 3.40 7.92
N TYR A 214 -1.22 4.25 8.80
CA TYR A 214 -1.55 3.93 10.17
C TYR A 214 -2.29 2.58 10.28
N LYS A 215 -3.45 2.45 9.60
CA LYS A 215 -4.32 1.27 9.66
C LYS A 215 -3.59 0.01 9.18
N VAL A 216 -2.89 0.09 8.05
CA VAL A 216 -2.24 -1.07 7.45
C VAL A 216 -1.00 -1.51 8.21
N LEU A 217 -0.16 -0.57 8.63
CA LEU A 217 1.02 -0.88 9.43
C LEU A 217 0.61 -1.54 10.75
N ASN A 218 -0.35 -0.96 11.46
CA ASN A 218 -0.81 -1.52 12.73
C ASN A 218 -1.49 -2.88 12.55
N LYS A 219 -2.22 -3.10 11.46
CA LYS A 219 -2.76 -4.43 11.12
C LYS A 219 -1.65 -5.45 10.90
N HIS A 220 -0.60 -5.12 10.15
CA HIS A 220 0.49 -6.07 9.86
C HIS A 220 1.36 -6.33 11.09
N LEU A 221 1.68 -5.29 11.87
CA LEU A 221 2.37 -5.46 13.16
C LEU A 221 1.58 -6.38 14.06
N ALA A 222 0.30 -6.09 14.23
CA ALA A 222 -0.58 -6.93 14.99
C ALA A 222 -0.52 -8.39 14.56
N LEU A 223 -0.72 -8.69 13.27
CA LEU A 223 -0.76 -10.06 12.79
C LEU A 223 0.58 -10.78 12.96
N TYR A 224 1.67 -10.15 12.57
CA TYR A 224 2.93 -10.84 12.28
C TYR A 224 4.07 -10.55 13.27
N VAL A 225 3.95 -9.57 14.17
CA VAL A 225 5.10 -9.20 15.01
C VAL A 225 5.44 -10.26 16.05
N LEU A 226 4.45 -11.04 16.51
CA LEU A 226 4.68 -12.14 17.46
C LEU A 226 5.28 -13.37 16.79
N ASP A 227 5.04 -13.55 15.50
CA ASP A 227 5.61 -14.65 14.73
C ASP A 227 7.15 -14.58 14.76
N TYR A 228 7.76 -13.41 14.77
CA TYR A 228 9.23 -13.27 14.91
C TYR A 228 9.85 -14.03 16.11
N PHE A 229 9.07 -14.27 17.17
CA PHE A 229 9.54 -14.89 18.41
C PHE A 229 9.28 -16.39 18.48
N ASP A 230 8.51 -16.95 17.54
CA ASP A 230 8.17 -18.36 17.56
C ASP A 230 9.16 -19.17 16.72
N LYS A 231 10.24 -19.64 17.36
CA LYS A 231 11.27 -20.47 16.73
C LYS A 231 10.76 -21.80 16.16
N THR A 232 9.51 -22.18 16.43
CA THR A 232 8.92 -23.43 15.95
C THR A 232 8.23 -23.32 14.59
N LYS A 233 8.00 -22.09 14.10
CA LYS A 233 7.37 -21.83 12.81
C LYS A 233 8.41 -21.63 11.70
N ASP A 234 8.19 -22.28 10.57
CA ASP A 234 8.96 -22.03 9.34
C ASP A 234 8.47 -20.73 8.67
N PHE A 235 9.23 -19.65 8.85
CA PHE A 235 8.89 -18.33 8.31
C PHE A 235 9.25 -18.11 6.85
N SER A 236 9.70 -19.14 6.12
CA SER A 236 10.24 -18.98 4.76
C SER A 236 9.36 -18.17 3.78
N SER A 237 8.03 -18.16 3.95
CA SER A 237 7.09 -17.40 3.09
C SER A 237 6.89 -15.93 3.47
N ASN A 238 6.98 -15.56 4.75
CA ASN A 238 6.70 -14.19 5.26
C ASN A 238 7.88 -13.53 5.99
N TYR A 239 9.03 -14.23 6.09
CA TYR A 239 10.22 -13.78 6.82
C TYR A 239 10.63 -12.34 6.49
N ARG A 240 10.58 -11.99 5.19
CA ARG A 240 10.98 -10.66 4.72
C ARG A 240 9.99 -9.56 5.15
N LEU A 241 8.70 -9.88 5.26
CA LEU A 241 7.68 -8.96 5.79
C LEU A 241 7.91 -8.73 7.27
N VAL A 242 8.05 -9.81 8.03
CA VAL A 242 8.29 -9.76 9.48
C VAL A 242 9.55 -8.94 9.77
N ASN A 243 10.65 -9.17 9.05
CA ASN A 243 11.87 -8.38 9.21
C ASN A 243 11.66 -6.90 8.93
N CYS A 244 10.93 -6.52 7.87
CA CYS A 244 10.62 -5.11 7.60
C CYS A 244 9.83 -4.48 8.75
N LEU A 245 8.85 -5.20 9.32
CA LEU A 245 8.06 -4.73 10.46
C LEU A 245 8.93 -4.56 11.70
N ILE A 246 9.81 -5.53 11.98
CA ILE A 246 10.78 -5.46 13.07
C ILE A 246 11.72 -4.27 12.88
N HIS A 247 12.28 -4.05 11.68
CA HIS A 247 13.11 -2.88 11.39
C HIS A 247 12.38 -1.57 11.73
N ILE A 248 11.10 -1.43 11.37
CA ILE A 248 10.33 -0.23 11.71
C ILE A 248 10.25 -0.05 13.23
N VAL A 249 9.90 -1.10 13.97
CA VAL A 249 9.75 -1.01 15.43
C VAL A 249 11.09 -0.76 16.13
N THR A 250 12.15 -1.48 15.76
CA THR A 250 13.47 -1.35 16.38
C THR A 250 14.10 -0.01 16.12
N LEU A 251 13.95 0.52 14.90
CA LEU A 251 14.37 1.87 14.60
C LEU A 251 13.66 2.82 15.55
N ILE A 252 12.34 2.81 15.72
CA ILE A 252 11.67 3.75 16.62
C ILE A 252 12.17 3.62 18.08
N ILE A 253 12.34 2.39 18.59
CA ILE A 253 12.78 2.16 19.97
C ILE A 253 14.21 2.68 20.23
N TYR A 254 15.13 2.48 19.30
CA TYR A 254 16.55 2.84 19.48
C TYR A 254 16.94 4.21 18.93
N ASN A 255 15.97 5.11 18.74
CA ASN A 255 16.25 6.42 18.20
C ASN A 255 17.09 7.29 19.14
N PRO A 256 18.22 7.87 18.67
CA PRO A 256 18.99 8.81 19.47
C PRO A 256 18.19 10.08 19.82
N ASN A 257 17.21 10.46 18.99
CA ASN A 257 16.33 11.61 19.24
C ASN A 257 15.10 11.26 20.09
N LEU A 258 14.85 9.97 20.38
CA LEU A 258 13.69 9.54 21.18
C LEU A 258 13.59 10.23 22.55
N PRO A 259 14.70 10.40 23.32
CA PRO A 259 14.65 10.99 24.65
C PRO A 259 13.92 12.33 24.74
N LYS A 260 14.00 13.16 23.69
CA LYS A 260 13.31 14.45 23.60
C LYS A 260 11.79 14.31 23.55
N TYR A 261 11.29 13.18 23.07
CA TYR A 261 9.87 12.93 22.82
C TYR A 261 9.28 11.92 23.82
N ARG A 262 10.03 11.43 24.80
CA ARG A 262 9.52 10.44 25.77
C ARG A 262 8.36 11.01 26.58
N TYR A 263 7.37 10.18 26.86
CA TYR A 263 6.19 10.55 27.64
C TYR A 263 6.02 9.65 28.86
N LYS A 264 5.69 10.27 30.00
CA LYS A 264 5.30 9.61 31.25
C LYS A 264 4.12 10.35 31.85
N GLY A 265 3.13 9.62 32.34
CA GLY A 265 1.89 10.20 32.85
C GLY A 265 0.65 9.53 32.28
N ILE A 266 -0.48 10.21 32.40
CA ILE A 266 -1.79 9.69 31.98
C ILE A 266 -2.07 10.12 30.54
N CYS A 267 -2.50 9.20 29.69
CA CYS A 267 -3.06 9.53 28.38
C CYS A 267 -4.38 8.77 28.15
N TYR A 268 -5.16 9.24 27.17
CA TYR A 268 -6.53 8.81 26.95
C TYR A 268 -6.73 8.37 25.50
N ARG A 269 -7.44 7.28 25.29
CA ARG A 269 -7.85 6.83 23.96
C ARG A 269 -9.35 6.67 23.93
N GLY A 270 -10.02 7.50 23.14
CA GLY A 270 -11.43 7.32 22.86
C GLY A 270 -11.65 6.43 21.64
N MET A 271 -12.63 5.55 21.72
CA MET A 271 -12.98 4.64 20.65
C MET A 271 -14.43 4.20 20.75
N ARG A 272 -14.94 3.58 19.69
CA ARG A 272 -16.10 2.71 19.81
C ARG A 272 -15.64 1.33 20.28
N ILE A 273 -16.48 0.55 20.93
CA ILE A 273 -16.12 -0.82 21.28
C ILE A 273 -17.33 -1.70 21.09
N THR A 274 -17.15 -2.87 20.47
CA THR A 274 -18.25 -3.83 20.37
C THR A 274 -18.48 -4.50 21.72
N LYS A 275 -19.66 -5.10 21.91
CA LYS A 275 -19.90 -5.90 23.12
C LYS A 275 -18.88 -7.03 23.27
N ASN A 276 -18.60 -7.74 22.17
CA ASN A 276 -17.65 -8.84 22.17
C ASN A 276 -16.24 -8.39 22.59
N ASP A 277 -15.77 -7.25 22.08
CA ASP A 277 -14.46 -6.70 22.44
C ASP A 277 -14.42 -6.21 23.89
N LEU A 278 -15.52 -5.61 24.37
CA LEU A 278 -15.64 -5.18 25.77
C LEU A 278 -15.58 -6.38 26.73
N ASP A 279 -16.23 -7.49 26.39
CA ASP A 279 -16.28 -8.69 27.22
C ASP A 279 -14.90 -9.36 27.37
N GLN A 280 -13.94 -9.01 26.50
CA GLN A 280 -12.55 -9.46 26.61
C GLN A 280 -11.76 -8.73 27.71
N TYR A 281 -12.17 -7.52 28.11
CA TYR A 281 -11.52 -6.80 29.20
C TYR A 281 -11.97 -7.36 30.55
N LYS A 282 -11.04 -7.96 31.29
CA LYS A 282 -11.28 -8.48 32.64
C LYS A 282 -10.42 -7.74 33.65
N LEU A 283 -10.99 -7.46 34.81
CA LEU A 283 -10.27 -6.84 35.92
C LEU A 283 -9.04 -7.68 36.29
N ASN A 284 -7.91 -7.02 36.52
CA ASN A 284 -6.59 -7.60 36.80
C ASN A 284 -5.93 -8.39 35.64
N GLN A 285 -6.55 -8.44 34.46
CA GLN A 285 -5.96 -9.09 33.29
C GLN A 285 -4.81 -8.24 32.74
N HIS A 286 -3.80 -8.94 32.21
CA HIS A 286 -2.69 -8.31 31.49
C HIS A 286 -2.98 -8.31 29.99
N ILE A 287 -2.66 -7.20 29.35
CA ILE A 287 -2.91 -6.90 27.95
C ILE A 287 -1.59 -6.47 27.32
N LEU A 288 -1.11 -7.20 26.32
CA LEU A 288 0.07 -6.88 25.52
C LEU A 288 -0.37 -6.16 24.25
N ASN A 289 0.05 -4.92 24.10
CA ASN A 289 -0.13 -4.14 22.87
C ASN A 289 0.76 -4.72 21.75
N ARG A 290 0.20 -5.05 20.58
CA ARG A 290 0.97 -5.67 19.48
C ARG A 290 1.35 -4.69 18.36
N ALA A 291 0.81 -3.48 18.38
CA ALA A 291 1.02 -2.47 17.35
C ALA A 291 1.26 -1.09 17.97
N PHE A 292 1.46 -0.05 17.17
CA PHE A 292 1.48 1.30 17.72
C PHE A 292 0.07 1.70 18.12
N LEU A 293 -0.09 2.29 19.31
CA LEU A 293 -1.39 2.67 19.85
C LEU A 293 -1.43 4.18 20.03
N SER A 294 -2.24 4.84 19.21
CA SER A 294 -2.52 6.27 19.29
C SER A 294 -3.44 6.61 20.46
N ALA A 295 -3.04 7.59 21.27
CA ALA A 295 -3.76 8.16 22.39
C ALA A 295 -3.56 9.68 22.39
N SER A 296 -4.29 10.42 23.23
CA SER A 296 -4.12 11.86 23.43
C SER A 296 -3.78 12.16 24.88
N ILE A 297 -2.94 13.17 25.12
CA ILE A 297 -2.78 13.75 26.46
C ILE A 297 -4.08 14.47 26.89
N ASP A 298 -4.85 14.95 25.91
CA ASP A 298 -6.07 15.71 26.15
C ASP A 298 -7.30 14.79 26.22
N HIS A 299 -7.93 14.82 27.39
CA HIS A 299 -9.11 14.04 27.69
C HIS A 299 -10.31 14.39 26.79
N GLU A 300 -10.53 15.66 26.47
CA GLU A 300 -11.67 16.08 25.66
C GLU A 300 -11.45 15.73 24.18
N VAL A 301 -10.22 15.85 23.69
CA VAL A 301 -9.85 15.35 22.35
C VAL A 301 -10.11 13.85 22.26
N ALA A 302 -9.67 13.07 23.24
CA ALA A 302 -9.92 11.62 23.26
C ALA A 302 -11.43 11.31 23.27
N LYS A 303 -12.26 12.01 24.05
CA LYS A 303 -13.71 11.81 24.05
C LYS A 303 -14.35 12.03 22.67
N MET A 304 -13.89 13.01 21.89
CA MET A 304 -14.39 13.22 20.53
C MET A 304 -14.19 11.97 19.66
N PHE A 305 -13.06 11.27 19.80
CA PHE A 305 -12.80 9.99 19.11
C PHE A 305 -13.64 8.82 19.63
N ALA A 306 -14.11 8.87 20.88
CA ALA A 306 -15.13 7.94 21.39
C ALA A 306 -16.53 8.19 20.81
N GLY A 307 -16.70 9.26 20.02
CA GLY A 307 -17.94 9.64 19.36
C GLY A 307 -18.83 10.57 20.19
N ASP A 308 -18.25 11.32 21.13
CA ASP A 308 -18.93 12.45 21.78
C ASP A 308 -19.34 13.49 20.73
N GLY A 309 -20.63 13.85 20.68
CA GLY A 309 -21.23 14.72 19.63
C GLY A 309 -22.01 14.02 18.50
N GLN A 310 -22.11 12.69 18.49
CA GLN A 310 -22.98 11.94 17.54
C GLN A 310 -24.43 11.82 18.08
N GLN A 311 -25.43 11.71 17.18
CA GLN A 311 -26.86 11.61 17.55
C GLN A 311 -27.17 10.44 18.51
N SER A 312 -26.40 9.34 18.47
CA SER A 312 -26.51 8.25 19.44
C SER A 312 -25.15 7.82 20.00
N LYS A 313 -25.10 7.69 21.33
CA LYS A 313 -23.91 7.27 22.10
C LYS A 313 -23.71 5.76 22.08
N MET A 314 -24.75 5.01 21.72
CA MET A 314 -24.72 3.56 21.49
C MET A 314 -25.26 3.30 20.09
N ARG A 315 -24.57 2.48 19.29
CA ARG A 315 -25.14 2.04 18.02
C ARG A 315 -25.97 0.79 18.27
N HIS A 316 -27.21 0.78 17.81
CA HIS A 316 -28.10 -0.37 17.94
C HIS A 316 -28.24 -1.09 16.60
N THR A 317 -28.50 -2.38 16.64
CA THR A 317 -28.90 -3.16 15.47
C THR A 317 -30.17 -2.56 14.86
N PRO A 318 -30.28 -2.48 13.53
CA PRO A 318 -31.57 -2.24 12.91
C PRO A 318 -32.50 -3.39 13.29
N ASN A 319 -33.63 -3.09 13.95
CA ASN A 319 -34.76 -3.97 14.25
C ASN A 319 -34.74 -4.79 15.57
N ASP A 320 -33.68 -4.77 16.39
CA ASP A 320 -33.63 -5.59 17.63
C ASP A 320 -33.19 -4.81 18.89
N ASP A 321 -32.99 -3.49 18.81
CA ASP A 321 -32.50 -2.63 19.92
C ASP A 321 -31.23 -3.14 20.63
N SER A 322 -30.59 -4.20 20.14
CA SER A 322 -29.38 -4.77 20.69
C SER A 322 -28.18 -3.88 20.36
N ILE A 323 -27.35 -3.60 21.38
CA ILE A 323 -26.25 -2.66 21.26
C ILE A 323 -25.09 -3.29 20.46
N LEU A 324 -24.80 -2.70 19.30
CA LEU A 324 -23.66 -3.02 18.44
C LEU A 324 -22.35 -2.45 18.97
N GLN A 325 -22.35 -1.17 19.39
CA GLN A 325 -21.13 -0.47 19.80
C GLN A 325 -21.40 0.53 20.95
N TYR A 326 -20.49 0.58 21.91
CA TYR A 326 -20.45 1.52 23.03
C TYR A 326 -19.40 2.62 22.76
N SER A 327 -19.59 3.84 23.27
CA SER A 327 -18.49 4.79 23.40
C SER A 327 -17.60 4.37 24.58
N CYS A 328 -16.29 4.26 24.34
CA CYS A 328 -15.33 3.80 25.32
C CYS A 328 -14.17 4.78 25.43
N LEU A 329 -13.77 5.08 26.66
CA LEU A 329 -12.59 5.86 26.97
C LEU A 329 -11.61 5.00 27.77
N CYS A 330 -10.45 4.70 27.18
CA CYS A 330 -9.37 4.01 27.86
C CYS A 330 -8.40 5.04 28.44
N GLN A 331 -8.13 4.97 29.73
CA GLN A 331 -7.10 5.75 30.41
C GLN A 331 -5.87 4.87 30.63
N TYR A 332 -4.72 5.28 30.12
CA TYR A 332 -3.44 4.58 30.30
C TYR A 332 -2.55 5.38 31.25
N LEU A 333 -2.07 4.73 32.31
CA LEU A 333 -0.99 5.25 33.15
C LEU A 333 0.35 4.72 32.64
N ILE A 334 1.13 5.60 32.01
CA ILE A 334 2.50 5.33 31.54
C ILE A 334 3.47 5.65 32.67
N LYS A 335 4.28 4.67 33.06
CA LYS A 335 5.26 4.74 34.14
C LYS A 335 6.69 4.81 33.65
N GLN A 336 7.00 4.15 32.53
CA GLN A 336 8.34 4.10 31.96
C GLN A 336 8.48 5.10 30.80
N ASN A 337 9.65 5.75 30.71
CA ASN A 337 9.87 6.75 29.67
C ASN A 337 10.02 6.12 28.26
N SER A 338 10.26 4.81 28.16
CA SER A 338 10.44 4.07 26.91
C SER A 338 9.14 3.59 26.27
N THR A 339 8.01 3.70 26.96
CA THR A 339 6.75 3.03 26.58
C THR A 339 5.90 3.87 25.64
N ALA A 340 6.03 5.20 25.74
CA ALA A 340 5.25 6.12 24.94
C ALA A 340 6.07 7.34 24.52
N ILE A 341 5.73 7.87 23.36
CA ILE A 341 6.32 9.10 22.82
C ILE A 341 5.25 10.15 22.55
N ASN A 342 5.51 11.39 22.94
CA ASN A 342 4.74 12.56 22.56
C ASN A 342 5.16 12.98 21.15
N ILE A 343 4.21 12.87 20.23
CA ILE A 343 4.43 13.13 18.80
C ILE A 343 3.73 14.41 18.34
N GLU A 344 3.17 15.21 19.25
CA GLU A 344 2.46 16.47 18.93
C GLU A 344 3.29 17.38 18.01
N SER A 345 4.58 17.57 18.32
CA SER A 345 5.46 18.43 17.51
C SER A 345 5.93 17.83 16.18
N LEU A 346 5.70 16.52 15.97
CA LEU A 346 6.16 15.76 14.81
C LEU A 346 5.00 15.39 13.87
N SER A 347 3.79 15.30 14.42
CA SER A 347 2.57 14.91 13.72
C SER A 347 2.17 15.93 12.67
N THR A 348 1.49 15.46 11.63
CA THR A 348 0.80 16.32 10.66
C THR A 348 -0.52 16.90 11.22
N ARG A 349 -0.94 16.46 12.41
CA ARG A 349 -2.19 16.81 13.10
C ARG A 349 -1.91 17.19 14.57
N PRO A 350 -1.21 18.31 14.82
CA PRO A 350 -0.75 18.67 16.18
C PRO A 350 -1.90 18.96 17.15
N ASP A 351 -3.08 19.31 16.65
CA ASP A 351 -4.30 19.56 17.43
C ASP A 351 -4.82 18.31 18.17
N GLU A 352 -4.43 17.11 17.73
CA GLU A 352 -4.81 15.85 18.40
C GLU A 352 -4.03 15.58 19.69
N LYS A 353 -2.96 16.35 19.96
CA LYS A 353 -2.06 16.20 21.13
C LYS A 353 -1.65 14.75 21.36
N GLU A 354 -1.23 14.14 20.26
CA GLU A 354 -1.10 12.70 20.14
C GLU A 354 0.11 12.13 20.90
N ILE A 355 -0.14 11.06 21.64
CA ILE A 355 0.83 10.16 22.24
C ILE A 355 0.79 8.85 21.49
N LEU A 356 1.95 8.34 21.10
CA LEU A 356 2.09 7.03 20.51
C LEU A 356 2.68 6.04 21.52
N ILE A 357 1.87 5.09 21.97
CA ILE A 357 2.33 3.96 22.79
C ILE A 357 2.97 2.93 21.88
N ILE A 358 4.19 2.50 22.21
CA ILE A 358 5.01 1.62 21.39
C ILE A 358 4.52 0.16 21.51
N PRO A 359 4.64 -0.67 20.44
CA PRO A 359 4.38 -2.10 20.49
C PRO A 359 5.11 -2.80 21.64
N PHE A 360 4.57 -3.94 22.08
CA PHE A 360 5.06 -4.78 23.18
C PHE A 360 4.99 -4.17 24.59
N SER A 361 4.31 -3.04 24.72
CA SER A 361 3.89 -2.50 26.02
C SER A 361 2.83 -3.42 26.65
N VAL A 362 2.95 -3.67 27.95
CA VAL A 362 2.03 -4.53 28.73
C VAL A 362 1.33 -3.68 29.78
N PHE A 363 0.01 -3.77 29.80
CA PHE A 363 -0.85 -3.06 30.72
C PHE A 363 -1.71 -4.02 31.52
N LYS A 364 -1.97 -3.69 32.77
CA LYS A 364 -2.94 -4.38 33.62
C LYS A 364 -4.22 -3.57 33.65
N VAL A 365 -5.36 -4.23 33.45
CA VAL A 365 -6.68 -3.59 33.62
C VAL A 365 -6.95 -3.41 35.12
N THR A 366 -7.05 -2.17 35.57
CA THR A 366 -7.24 -1.82 36.99
C THR A 366 -8.68 -1.41 37.32
N SER A 367 -9.44 -0.95 36.33
CA SER A 367 -10.84 -0.55 36.50
C SER A 367 -11.62 -0.71 35.21
N ILE A 368 -12.89 -1.10 35.32
CA ILE A 368 -13.85 -1.11 34.22
C ILE A 368 -15.18 -0.54 34.75
N LYS A 369 -15.50 0.70 34.36
CA LYS A 369 -16.75 1.37 34.72
C LYS A 369 -17.73 1.28 33.55
N ARG A 370 -18.96 0.86 33.84
CA ARG A 370 -20.05 0.72 32.86
C ARG A 370 -21.08 1.82 33.09
N ASN A 371 -20.70 3.06 32.78
CA ASN A 371 -21.49 4.26 33.04
C ASN A 371 -22.90 4.19 32.45
N TYR A 372 -23.11 3.47 31.33
CA TYR A 372 -24.43 3.31 30.72
C TYR A 372 -25.46 2.58 31.62
N LEU A 373 -25.01 1.81 32.62
CA LEU A 373 -25.89 1.16 33.60
C LEU A 373 -26.43 2.16 34.62
N ASP A 374 -25.61 3.12 35.04
CA ASP A 374 -25.95 4.11 36.06
C ASP A 374 -26.58 5.37 35.45
N ASN A 375 -26.08 5.80 34.31
CA ASN A 375 -26.55 6.94 33.55
C ASN A 375 -26.50 6.65 32.04
N PRO A 376 -27.62 6.22 31.43
CA PRO A 376 -27.72 5.98 29.99
C PRO A 376 -27.39 7.20 29.12
N THR A 377 -27.41 8.41 29.69
CA THR A 377 -27.10 9.66 29.00
C THR A 377 -25.64 10.12 29.18
N ALA A 378 -24.79 9.36 29.86
CA ALA A 378 -23.35 9.69 30.02
C ALA A 378 -22.67 9.88 28.65
N SER A 379 -21.78 10.87 28.50
CA SER A 379 -21.02 11.10 27.25
C SER A 379 -20.17 9.89 26.86
N ILE A 380 -19.62 9.20 27.85
CA ILE A 380 -18.87 7.96 27.70
C ILE A 380 -19.63 6.81 28.35
N SER A 381 -19.95 5.77 27.57
CA SER A 381 -20.67 4.59 28.07
C SER A 381 -19.78 3.68 28.92
N ILE A 382 -18.50 3.56 28.56
CA ILE A 382 -17.53 2.67 29.21
C ILE A 382 -16.23 3.44 29.49
N GLU A 383 -15.70 3.32 30.70
CA GLU A 383 -14.34 3.75 31.01
C GLU A 383 -13.50 2.54 31.45
N ILE A 384 -12.30 2.43 30.89
CA ILE A 384 -11.34 1.37 31.23
C ILE A 384 -10.06 2.04 31.68
N GLU A 385 -9.61 1.71 32.89
CA GLU A 385 -8.31 2.18 33.40
C GLU A 385 -7.29 1.06 33.25
N LEU A 386 -6.14 1.41 32.67
CA LEU A 386 -5.04 0.53 32.38
C LEU A 386 -3.77 1.10 32.98
N GLU A 387 -3.04 0.27 33.71
CA GLU A 387 -1.80 0.64 34.36
C GLU A 387 -0.63 -0.12 33.74
N GLU A 388 0.42 0.59 33.34
CA GLU A 388 1.60 -0.05 32.81
C GLU A 388 2.22 -1.02 33.82
N CYS A 389 2.53 -2.22 33.34
CA CYS A 389 3.32 -3.19 34.08
C CYS A 389 4.81 -2.88 33.89
N GLU A 390 5.51 -2.73 35.01
CA GLU A 390 6.96 -2.50 35.04
C GLU A 390 7.72 -3.83 35.01
N ASP A 391 8.84 -3.87 34.29
CA ASP A 391 9.80 -4.96 34.41
C ASP A 391 10.75 -4.67 35.59
N PRO A 392 10.99 -5.62 36.51
CA PRO A 392 11.87 -5.42 37.68
C PRO A 392 13.34 -5.09 37.33
N ILE A 393 13.75 -5.27 36.07
CA ILE A 393 15.15 -5.27 35.63
C ILE A 393 15.58 -3.91 35.04
N ASP A 394 14.67 -3.12 34.46
CA ASP A 394 15.03 -1.87 33.78
C ASP A 394 15.49 -0.75 34.72
N ASN A 395 15.13 -0.81 36.01
CA ASN A 395 15.53 0.18 37.01
C ASN A 395 17.04 0.17 37.35
N LYS A 396 17.84 -0.78 36.83
CA LYS A 396 19.30 -0.82 37.04
C LYS A 396 20.14 -0.28 35.89
N ASN A 397 19.61 -0.24 34.67
CA ASN A 397 20.41 0.09 33.49
C ASN A 397 20.37 1.58 33.10
N GLU A 398 19.35 2.36 33.54
CA GLU A 398 19.34 3.81 33.30
C GLU A 398 20.33 4.58 34.20
N SER A 399 20.86 3.98 35.27
CA SER A 399 21.86 4.60 36.15
C SER A 399 23.33 4.35 35.76
N GLU A 400 23.61 3.42 34.84
CA GLU A 400 25.00 3.03 34.48
C GLU A 400 25.41 3.36 33.03
N SER A 401 24.53 3.92 32.20
CA SER A 401 24.89 4.28 30.81
C SER A 401 25.81 5.50 30.66
N ASN A 402 26.26 6.10 31.77
CA ASN A 402 27.16 7.25 31.80
C ASN A 402 28.54 6.91 32.38
N ASN A 403 29.07 5.70 32.20
CA ASN A 403 30.52 5.42 32.17
C ASN A 403 30.77 3.92 31.98
N THR A 404 31.22 3.51 30.80
CA THR A 404 32.45 2.70 30.62
C THR A 404 32.54 2.15 29.19
N SER A 405 33.58 2.59 28.49
CA SER A 405 34.18 1.84 27.39
C SER A 405 34.76 0.53 27.95
N ARG A 406 34.09 -0.60 27.71
CA ARG A 406 34.72 -1.92 27.83
C ARG A 406 34.53 -2.71 26.55
N GLN A 407 35.64 -2.83 25.80
CA GLN A 407 35.86 -3.91 24.86
C GLN A 407 35.64 -5.25 25.58
N SER A 408 34.72 -6.05 25.08
CA SER A 408 34.71 -7.49 25.30
C SER A 408 34.79 -8.19 23.95
N SER A 409 35.97 -8.73 23.67
CA SER A 409 36.23 -9.69 22.61
C SER A 409 35.52 -11.02 22.91
N PHE A 410 34.67 -11.52 22.02
CA PHE A 410 34.66 -12.95 21.67
C PHE A 410 33.86 -13.27 20.37
N SER A 411 34.52 -14.09 19.54
CA SER A 411 34.09 -15.00 18.45
C SER A 411 33.19 -14.52 17.29
N SER A 412 33.91 -14.07 16.25
CA SER A 412 33.77 -14.27 14.79
C SER A 412 32.41 -14.10 14.10
N ALA A 413 32.25 -12.91 13.54
CA ALA A 413 31.37 -12.55 12.41
C ALA A 413 31.71 -13.28 11.07
N ASP A 414 32.54 -14.33 11.09
CA ASP A 414 33.00 -15.03 9.89
C ASP A 414 31.99 -16.08 9.38
N ASP A 415 31.12 -16.61 10.25
CA ASP A 415 30.11 -17.60 9.84
C ASP A 415 28.90 -16.93 9.14
N ASP A 416 28.58 -15.68 9.46
CA ASP A 416 27.55 -14.91 8.75
C ASP A 416 28.02 -14.38 7.39
N ILE A 417 29.33 -14.12 7.22
CA ILE A 417 29.92 -13.73 5.93
C ILE A 417 29.94 -14.91 4.96
N LYS A 418 30.21 -16.14 5.44
CA LYS A 418 30.13 -17.35 4.60
C LYS A 418 28.72 -17.61 4.07
N ASN A 419 27.69 -17.36 4.88
CA ASN A 419 26.29 -17.49 4.44
C ASN A 419 25.93 -16.47 3.35
N VAL A 420 26.52 -15.27 3.37
CA VAL A 420 26.32 -14.24 2.33
C VAL A 420 27.07 -14.59 1.04
N GLU A 421 28.31 -15.07 1.12
CA GLU A 421 29.05 -15.52 -0.08
C GLU A 421 28.43 -16.78 -0.71
N GLU A 422 27.95 -17.72 0.09
CA GLU A 422 27.25 -18.91 -0.39
C GLU A 422 25.89 -18.55 -1.01
N TYR A 423 25.19 -17.55 -0.46
CA TYR A 423 23.97 -17.00 -1.04
C TYR A 423 24.20 -16.25 -2.36
N GLU A 424 25.27 -15.45 -2.48
CA GLU A 424 25.62 -14.80 -3.75
C GLU A 424 26.03 -15.84 -4.81
N LYS A 425 26.74 -16.91 -4.43
CA LYS A 425 27.08 -18.03 -5.32
C LYS A 425 25.83 -18.83 -5.74
N TYR A 426 24.87 -19.00 -4.84
CA TYR A 426 23.56 -19.58 -5.12
C TYR A 426 22.74 -18.73 -6.08
N LYS A 427 22.70 -17.40 -5.87
CA LYS A 427 22.04 -16.43 -6.74
C LYS A 427 22.66 -16.41 -8.13
N GLN A 428 23.98 -16.47 -8.24
CA GLN A 428 24.69 -16.54 -9.52
C GLN A 428 24.37 -17.85 -10.28
N ARG A 429 24.32 -18.99 -9.57
CA ARG A 429 23.92 -20.29 -10.14
C ARG A 429 22.46 -20.31 -10.61
N LYS A 430 21.54 -19.69 -9.85
CA LYS A 430 20.13 -19.57 -10.25
C LYS A 430 19.95 -18.59 -11.42
N CYS A 431 20.64 -17.46 -11.44
CA CYS A 431 20.65 -16.55 -12.59
C CYS A 431 21.14 -17.26 -13.86
N LEU A 432 22.22 -18.06 -13.77
CA LEU A 432 22.71 -18.87 -14.90
C LEU A 432 21.68 -19.92 -15.33
N LEU A 433 21.06 -20.63 -14.38
CA LEU A 433 20.01 -21.60 -14.65
C LEU A 433 18.79 -20.97 -15.33
N TYR A 434 18.30 -19.83 -14.83
CA TYR A 434 17.18 -19.09 -15.44
C TYR A 434 17.54 -18.51 -16.81
N SER A 435 18.80 -18.12 -17.03
CA SER A 435 19.26 -17.68 -18.35
C SER A 435 19.28 -18.84 -19.36
N ILE A 436 19.70 -20.04 -18.94
CA ILE A 436 19.68 -21.25 -19.77
C ILE A 436 18.23 -21.69 -20.06
N ILE A 437 17.35 -21.67 -19.04
CA ILE A 437 15.92 -21.96 -19.22
C ILE A 437 15.29 -20.93 -20.17
N GLY A 438 15.61 -19.65 -20.02
CA GLY A 438 15.14 -18.59 -20.93
C GLY A 438 15.59 -18.80 -22.37
N LEU A 439 16.83 -19.22 -22.59
CA LEU A 439 17.34 -19.57 -23.93
C LEU A 439 16.64 -20.81 -24.52
N LEU A 440 16.38 -21.84 -23.71
CA LEU A 440 15.66 -23.03 -24.14
C LEU A 440 14.18 -22.71 -24.47
N VAL A 441 13.52 -21.91 -23.64
CA VAL A 441 12.15 -21.44 -23.89
C VAL A 441 12.11 -20.57 -25.15
N SER A 442 13.07 -19.67 -25.34
CA SER A 442 13.21 -18.89 -26.58
C SER A 442 13.40 -19.76 -27.81
N ALA A 443 14.20 -20.82 -27.73
CA ALA A 443 14.41 -21.75 -28.84
C ALA A 443 13.13 -22.55 -29.15
N ILE A 444 12.41 -23.02 -28.13
CA ILE A 444 11.12 -23.70 -28.29
C ILE A 444 10.09 -22.76 -28.90
N LEU A 445 10.00 -21.52 -28.43
CA LEU A 445 9.09 -20.50 -28.97
C LEU A 445 9.44 -20.16 -30.42
N LEU A 446 10.71 -20.15 -30.80
CA LEU A 446 11.12 -19.98 -32.19
C LEU A 446 10.66 -21.15 -33.05
N VAL A 447 10.88 -22.39 -32.62
CA VAL A 447 10.41 -23.59 -33.34
C VAL A 447 8.87 -23.58 -33.46
N LEU A 448 8.15 -23.25 -32.39
CA LEU A 448 6.70 -23.11 -32.41
C LEU A 448 6.24 -21.95 -33.31
N SER A 449 6.99 -20.85 -33.37
CA SER A 449 6.68 -19.75 -34.29
C SER A 449 6.85 -20.17 -35.75
N PHE A 450 7.89 -20.96 -36.06
CA PHE A 450 8.11 -21.49 -37.41
C PHE A 450 7.04 -22.51 -37.80
N THR A 451 6.59 -23.37 -36.89
CA THR A 451 5.49 -24.30 -37.16
C THR A 451 4.15 -23.57 -37.34
N VAL A 452 3.88 -22.53 -36.54
CA VAL A 452 2.68 -21.69 -36.69
C VAL A 452 2.71 -20.92 -38.01
N ILE A 453 3.85 -20.34 -38.40
CA ILE A 453 4.00 -19.65 -39.68
C ILE A 453 3.82 -20.64 -40.84
N PHE A 454 4.38 -21.85 -40.75
CA PHE A 454 4.20 -22.91 -41.74
C PHE A 454 2.72 -23.32 -41.87
N ILE A 455 2.01 -23.47 -40.75
CA ILE A 455 0.57 -23.74 -40.73
C ILE A 455 -0.21 -22.54 -41.29
N PHE A 456 0.19 -21.30 -41.00
CA PHE A 456 -0.49 -20.09 -41.46
C PHE A 456 -0.31 -19.86 -42.96
N VAL A 457 0.83 -20.26 -43.54
CA VAL A 457 1.05 -20.26 -44.98
C VAL A 457 0.14 -21.29 -45.67
N ILE A 458 -0.08 -22.45 -45.05
CA ILE A 458 -1.02 -23.47 -45.54
C ILE A 458 -2.48 -23.02 -45.37
N LYS A 459 -2.80 -22.28 -44.29
CA LYS A 459 -4.17 -21.79 -43.99
C LYS A 459 -4.52 -20.44 -44.64
N LYS A 460 -3.62 -19.79 -45.39
CA LYS A 460 -3.90 -18.52 -46.09
C LYS A 460 -4.75 -18.68 -47.35
N GLY A 461 -5.47 -19.80 -47.49
CA GLY A 461 -6.69 -19.89 -48.27
C GLY A 461 -7.91 -19.74 -47.35
N SER A 462 -8.75 -18.73 -47.62
CA SER A 462 -10.03 -18.40 -46.97
C SER A 462 -10.03 -17.51 -45.71
N THR A 463 -10.13 -16.21 -46.01
CA THR A 463 -11.14 -15.20 -45.56
C THR A 463 -11.53 -15.02 -44.07
N LYS A 464 -11.61 -13.72 -43.72
CA LYS A 464 -11.81 -13.08 -42.41
C LYS A 464 -13.30 -12.78 -42.10
N HIS A 465 -13.61 -12.51 -40.82
CA HIS A 465 -14.36 -11.32 -40.44
C HIS A 465 -13.99 -10.80 -39.03
N SER A 466 -13.97 -9.47 -38.89
CA SER A 466 -13.57 -8.65 -37.73
C SER A 466 -14.62 -7.56 -37.53
N THR A 467 -14.87 -7.13 -36.29
CA THR A 467 -15.68 -5.96 -35.94
C THR A 467 -14.80 -4.95 -35.17
N THR A 468 -14.71 -3.71 -35.65
CA THR A 468 -13.96 -2.59 -35.05
C THR A 468 -14.87 -1.36 -34.89
N LEU A 469 -14.68 -0.61 -33.78
CA LEU A 469 -15.32 0.67 -33.46
C LEU A 469 -14.65 1.85 -34.22
N PRO A 470 -15.35 2.98 -34.46
CA PRO A 470 -14.98 3.94 -35.50
C PRO A 470 -13.82 4.88 -35.12
N LEU A 471 -13.03 5.26 -36.13
CA LEU A 471 -11.98 6.28 -36.08
C LEU A 471 -12.57 7.69 -36.24
N ASP A 472 -12.24 8.62 -35.34
CA ASP A 472 -12.61 10.04 -35.44
C ASP A 472 -12.01 10.67 -36.71
N VAL A 473 -12.86 11.26 -37.56
CA VAL A 473 -12.47 12.08 -38.71
C VAL A 473 -12.62 13.56 -38.32
N ASP A 474 -11.50 14.25 -38.08
CA ASP A 474 -11.52 15.69 -37.76
C ASP A 474 -11.84 16.54 -39.01
N SER A 475 -12.59 17.63 -38.81
CA SER A 475 -12.92 18.65 -39.82
C SER A 475 -11.67 19.40 -40.33
N PRO A 476 -11.64 19.88 -41.60
CA PRO A 476 -10.49 20.57 -42.18
C PRO A 476 -10.08 21.82 -41.35
N LEU A 477 -8.76 22.00 -41.17
CA LEU A 477 -8.19 23.07 -40.35
C LEU A 477 -8.30 24.45 -41.04
N PRO A 478 -8.49 25.56 -40.29
CA PRO A 478 -8.45 26.91 -40.83
C PRO A 478 -7.10 27.26 -41.50
N PRO A 479 -7.08 28.19 -42.48
CA PRO A 479 -5.83 28.70 -43.06
C PRO A 479 -4.90 29.28 -41.99
N GLY A 480 -3.64 28.83 -41.97
CA GLY A 480 -2.62 29.28 -41.00
C GLY A 480 -2.41 28.38 -39.78
N CYS A 481 -3.17 27.29 -39.64
CA CYS A 481 -2.87 26.25 -38.65
C CYS A 481 -1.70 25.35 -39.10
N PRO A 482 -0.86 24.85 -38.18
CA PRO A 482 0.18 23.88 -38.51
C PRO A 482 -0.45 22.55 -38.95
N ASN A 483 0.32 21.72 -39.65
CA ASN A 483 -0.11 20.37 -40.00
C ASN A 483 -0.19 19.50 -38.73
N ILE A 484 -1.40 19.10 -38.33
CA ILE A 484 -1.64 18.22 -37.19
C ILE A 484 -1.99 16.83 -37.72
N LEU A 485 -1.09 15.88 -37.50
CA LEU A 485 -1.25 14.49 -37.91
C LEU A 485 -2.29 13.80 -37.04
N ASN A 486 -3.34 13.29 -37.68
CA ASN A 486 -4.41 12.60 -36.98
C ASN A 486 -3.95 11.25 -36.41
N ARG A 487 -4.81 10.61 -35.62
CA ARG A 487 -4.53 9.32 -34.98
C ARG A 487 -4.21 8.19 -35.96
N SER A 488 -4.84 8.20 -37.14
CA SER A 488 -4.58 7.20 -38.16
C SER A 488 -3.18 7.35 -38.78
N SER A 489 -2.66 8.57 -38.87
CA SER A 489 -1.33 8.86 -39.44
C SER A 489 -0.17 8.26 -38.65
N TRP A 490 -0.35 8.00 -37.36
CA TRP A 490 0.64 7.30 -36.53
C TRP A 490 0.16 5.90 -36.09
N ASN A 491 -0.89 5.38 -36.75
CA ASN A 491 -1.45 4.05 -36.50
C ASN A 491 -1.75 3.83 -35.00
N ALA A 492 -2.42 4.81 -34.40
CA ALA A 492 -2.84 4.77 -33.02
C ALA A 492 -3.74 3.56 -32.75
N ARG A 493 -3.52 2.92 -31.59
CA ARG A 493 -4.44 1.91 -31.08
C ARG A 493 -5.82 2.54 -30.82
N PRO A 494 -6.92 1.79 -31.01
CA PRO A 494 -8.25 2.24 -30.63
C PRO A 494 -8.30 2.65 -29.15
N TYR A 495 -8.92 3.80 -28.86
CA TYR A 495 -9.14 4.25 -27.49
C TYR A 495 -10.39 3.60 -26.88
N GLY A 496 -10.45 3.54 -25.55
CA GLY A 496 -11.66 3.24 -24.79
C GLY A 496 -12.58 4.46 -24.63
N ILE A 497 -13.62 4.35 -23.79
CA ILE A 497 -14.60 5.45 -23.60
C ILE A 497 -13.90 6.70 -23.03
N ARG A 498 -13.95 7.82 -23.74
CA ARG A 498 -13.36 9.11 -23.33
C ARG A 498 -14.45 10.08 -22.85
N ASN A 499 -14.14 10.84 -21.80
CA ASN A 499 -15.01 11.92 -21.31
C ASN A 499 -14.68 13.24 -22.02
N ASN A 500 -15.66 14.13 -22.16
CA ASN A 500 -15.42 15.49 -22.65
C ASN A 500 -14.76 16.36 -21.58
N LEU A 501 -14.07 17.42 -22.01
CA LEU A 501 -13.60 18.47 -21.11
C LEU A 501 -14.80 19.15 -20.41
N THR A 502 -14.68 19.37 -19.11
CA THR A 502 -15.71 20.05 -18.31
C THR A 502 -15.73 21.56 -18.54
N THR A 503 -14.63 22.12 -19.05
CA THR A 503 -14.49 23.55 -19.38
C THR A 503 -13.88 23.67 -20.77
N TYR A 504 -14.59 24.32 -21.69
CA TYR A 504 -14.18 24.51 -23.08
C TYR A 504 -14.81 25.81 -23.64
N PRO A 505 -14.07 26.68 -24.37
CA PRO A 505 -12.62 26.64 -24.66
C PRO A 505 -11.75 26.60 -23.40
N VAL A 506 -10.58 25.97 -23.50
CA VAL A 506 -9.70 25.80 -22.34
C VAL A 506 -8.99 27.09 -21.97
N LYS A 507 -8.81 27.28 -20.67
CA LYS A 507 -7.97 28.36 -20.11
C LYS A 507 -6.53 27.93 -19.86
N HIS A 508 -6.28 26.66 -19.57
CA HIS A 508 -4.98 26.22 -19.10
C HIS A 508 -4.32 25.31 -20.14
N ILE A 509 -3.01 25.46 -20.30
CA ILE A 509 -2.18 24.59 -21.12
C ILE A 509 -1.08 24.04 -20.24
N VAL A 510 -0.97 22.71 -20.16
CA VAL A 510 0.09 22.05 -19.40
C VAL A 510 1.11 21.50 -20.39
N VAL A 511 2.36 21.93 -20.28
CA VAL A 511 3.46 21.44 -21.11
C VAL A 511 4.27 20.40 -20.36
N HIS A 512 4.59 19.29 -21.03
CA HIS A 512 5.34 18.18 -20.47
C HIS A 512 6.52 17.84 -21.36
N GLU A 513 7.68 17.63 -20.76
CA GLU A 513 8.79 16.96 -21.42
C GLU A 513 8.55 15.44 -21.36
N LEU A 514 8.69 14.78 -22.50
CA LEU A 514 8.63 13.34 -22.64
C LEU A 514 10.03 12.82 -22.95
N ALA A 515 10.54 11.93 -22.09
CA ALA A 515 11.89 11.40 -22.19
C ALA A 515 12.12 10.70 -23.55
N GLY A 516 12.92 11.31 -24.42
CA GLY A 516 13.28 10.79 -25.74
C GLY A 516 14.79 10.62 -25.88
N LEU A 517 15.20 9.45 -26.38
CA LEU A 517 16.58 9.10 -26.76
C LEU A 517 17.12 10.07 -27.83
N ASN A 518 18.35 10.55 -27.64
CA ASN A 518 19.28 11.24 -28.57
C ASN A 518 18.72 12.24 -29.62
N SER A 519 19.52 13.24 -29.96
CA SER A 519 19.19 14.33 -30.91
C SER A 519 19.05 13.89 -32.38
N THR A 520 18.72 12.62 -32.67
CA THR A 520 18.72 12.05 -34.02
C THR A 520 17.51 11.17 -34.36
N MET A 521 16.32 11.48 -33.84
CA MET A 521 15.10 10.70 -34.11
C MET A 521 14.52 11.04 -35.49
N ASP A 522 14.10 10.05 -36.29
CA ASP A 522 13.36 10.27 -37.54
C ASP A 522 11.81 10.18 -37.32
N GLN A 523 11.00 10.43 -38.36
CA GLN A 523 9.53 10.33 -38.25
C GLN A 523 9.07 8.95 -37.77
N ARG A 524 9.78 7.90 -38.19
CA ARG A 524 9.45 6.51 -37.84
C ARG A 524 9.74 6.27 -36.37
N ASP A 525 10.83 6.83 -35.85
CA ASP A 525 11.16 6.80 -34.42
C ASP A 525 10.14 7.55 -33.59
N CYS A 526 9.69 8.72 -34.04
CA CYS A 526 8.61 9.47 -33.41
C CYS A 526 7.30 8.65 -33.34
N ILE A 527 6.87 8.06 -34.46
CA ILE A 527 5.65 7.23 -34.50
C ILE A 527 5.82 6.01 -33.58
N LYS A 528 6.97 5.33 -33.64
CA LYS A 528 7.27 4.18 -32.79
C LYS A 528 7.19 4.55 -31.32
N TYR A 529 7.86 5.64 -30.92
CA TYR A 529 7.86 6.13 -29.55
C TYR A 529 6.44 6.46 -29.08
N ILE A 530 5.67 7.21 -29.86
CA ILE A 530 4.29 7.60 -29.50
C ILE A 530 3.41 6.35 -29.35
N LYS A 531 3.57 5.33 -30.20
CA LYS A 531 2.85 4.06 -30.09
C LYS A 531 3.24 3.26 -28.86
N GLU A 532 4.54 3.14 -28.58
CA GLU A 532 5.04 2.47 -27.37
C GLU A 532 4.57 3.19 -26.11
N TYR A 533 4.57 4.53 -26.14
CA TYR A 533 4.07 5.35 -25.04
C TYR A 533 2.56 5.18 -24.85
N GLN A 534 1.77 5.17 -25.94
CA GLN A 534 0.34 4.87 -25.88
C GLN A 534 0.10 3.46 -25.30
N ASN A 535 0.84 2.45 -25.77
CA ASN A 535 0.70 1.09 -25.25
C ASN A 535 1.04 1.03 -23.76
N TYR A 536 2.14 1.65 -23.33
CA TYR A 536 2.50 1.73 -21.92
C TYR A 536 1.41 2.41 -21.08
N GLU A 537 0.84 3.52 -21.54
CA GLU A 537 -0.23 4.19 -20.79
C GLU A 537 -1.54 3.38 -20.76
N MET A 538 -1.89 2.68 -21.84
CA MET A 538 -3.10 1.86 -21.88
C MET A 538 -2.95 0.52 -21.14
N ASP A 539 -1.82 -0.16 -21.33
CA ASP A 539 -1.59 -1.51 -20.78
C ASP A 539 -1.06 -1.46 -19.34
N ASN A 540 -0.17 -0.51 -19.01
CA ASN A 540 0.45 -0.44 -17.68
C ASN A 540 -0.21 0.58 -16.73
N ARG A 541 -0.81 1.67 -17.26
CA ARG A 541 -1.51 2.68 -16.45
C ARG A 541 -3.03 2.60 -16.54
N SER A 542 -3.55 1.65 -17.33
CA SER A 542 -4.98 1.45 -17.57
C SER A 542 -5.70 2.71 -18.08
N TYR A 543 -4.98 3.62 -18.75
CA TYR A 543 -5.60 4.77 -19.38
C TYR A 543 -6.42 4.31 -20.58
N VAL A 544 -7.55 4.98 -20.82
CA VAL A 544 -8.38 4.68 -22.00
C VAL A 544 -7.73 5.09 -23.32
N ASP A 545 -6.70 5.93 -23.27
CA ASP A 545 -5.90 6.42 -24.40
C ASP A 545 -4.61 7.07 -23.89
N ILE A 546 -3.70 7.43 -24.79
CA ILE A 546 -2.53 8.27 -24.50
C ILE A 546 -2.95 9.53 -23.72
N GLY A 547 -2.24 9.90 -22.66
CA GLY A 547 -2.67 10.91 -21.68
C GLY A 547 -2.67 12.35 -22.18
N TYR A 548 -1.91 12.63 -23.24
CA TYR A 548 -1.75 13.97 -23.82
C TYR A 548 -2.77 14.23 -24.94
N HIS A 549 -3.12 15.51 -25.11
CA HIS A 549 -4.02 15.93 -26.18
C HIS A 549 -3.27 16.02 -27.50
N PHE A 550 -2.04 16.55 -27.46
CA PHE A 550 -1.12 16.62 -28.59
C PHE A 550 0.30 16.25 -28.17
N LEU A 551 1.05 15.67 -29.09
CA LEU A 551 2.48 15.39 -28.93
C LEU A 551 3.27 16.10 -30.03
N ILE A 552 4.35 16.78 -29.66
CA ILE A 552 5.29 17.41 -30.57
C ILE A 552 6.55 16.54 -30.56
N CYS A 553 6.94 16.02 -31.72
CA CYS A 553 8.14 15.20 -31.84
C CYS A 553 9.12 15.81 -32.84
N HIS A 554 10.40 15.75 -32.49
CA HIS A 554 11.49 16.23 -33.33
C HIS A 554 11.95 15.12 -34.30
N ASP A 555 11.94 15.45 -35.59
CA ASP A 555 12.40 14.61 -36.70
C ASP A 555 13.70 15.23 -37.26
N ASN A 556 14.72 14.40 -37.48
CA ASN A 556 15.93 14.77 -38.23
C ASN A 556 15.53 15.16 -39.67
N ASP A 557 15.97 16.34 -40.11
CA ASP A 557 15.56 17.04 -41.34
C ASP A 557 14.25 17.82 -41.27
N ASP A 558 14.32 18.92 -40.52
CA ASP A 558 13.57 20.15 -40.77
C ASP A 558 12.04 20.15 -40.62
N GLN A 559 11.41 19.07 -40.15
CA GLN A 559 9.96 18.99 -40.00
C GLN A 559 9.56 18.50 -38.60
N GLN A 560 9.25 19.43 -37.70
CA GLN A 560 8.60 19.06 -36.45
C GLN A 560 7.10 18.85 -36.67
N LYS A 561 6.60 17.71 -36.21
CA LYS A 561 5.24 17.27 -36.47
C LYS A 561 4.45 17.25 -35.17
N ILE A 562 3.18 17.65 -35.27
CA ILE A 562 2.22 17.59 -34.18
C ILE A 562 1.37 16.35 -34.40
N TYR A 563 1.29 15.48 -33.41
CA TYR A 563 0.51 14.24 -33.44
C TYR A 563 -0.70 14.39 -32.51
N THR A 564 -1.89 14.09 -33.01
CA THR A 564 -3.11 14.07 -32.21
C THR A 564 -3.10 12.86 -31.28
N GLY A 565 -3.11 13.12 -29.98
CA GLY A 565 -3.42 12.14 -28.94
C GLY A 565 -4.93 12.12 -28.69
N ARG A 566 -5.36 12.71 -27.57
CA ARG A 566 -6.80 12.85 -27.25
C ARG A 566 -7.51 13.93 -28.04
N GLY A 567 -6.82 14.87 -28.68
CA GLY A 567 -7.44 15.94 -29.46
C GLY A 567 -8.04 17.05 -28.59
N TRP A 568 -8.84 17.95 -29.18
CA TRP A 568 -9.20 19.23 -28.56
C TRP A 568 -10.27 19.18 -27.46
N LYS A 569 -11.20 18.22 -27.53
CA LYS A 569 -12.49 18.27 -26.79
C LYS A 569 -12.57 17.28 -25.63
N TYR A 570 -11.62 16.34 -25.53
CA TYR A 570 -11.68 15.23 -24.60
C TYR A 570 -10.75 15.43 -23.43
N MET A 571 -11.16 14.94 -22.26
CA MET A 571 -10.41 15.03 -21.00
C MET A 571 -9.06 14.31 -21.09
N GLY A 572 -8.01 14.98 -20.61
CA GLY A 572 -6.64 14.46 -20.52
C GLY A 572 -6.42 13.41 -19.42
N ALA A 573 -5.21 12.83 -19.39
CA ALA A 573 -4.69 12.08 -18.25
C ALA A 573 -3.21 12.42 -17.99
N HIS A 574 -2.87 13.71 -18.12
CA HIS A 574 -1.51 14.23 -18.05
C HIS A 574 -1.21 15.04 -16.78
N CYS A 575 -2.22 15.66 -16.14
CA CYS A 575 -2.06 16.32 -14.84
C CYS A 575 -3.37 16.30 -14.03
N ILE A 576 -3.38 15.63 -12.87
CA ILE A 576 -4.60 15.22 -12.15
C ILE A 576 -5.57 16.38 -11.88
N ALA A 577 -5.07 17.53 -11.39
CA ALA A 577 -5.90 18.69 -11.08
C ALA A 577 -6.32 19.54 -12.31
N TYR A 578 -5.82 19.19 -13.50
CA TYR A 578 -6.00 19.99 -14.73
C TYR A 578 -6.58 19.19 -15.90
N ASN A 579 -6.65 17.85 -15.81
CA ASN A 579 -7.15 16.96 -16.86
C ASN A 579 -8.53 17.35 -17.42
N GLN A 580 -9.42 17.87 -16.57
CA GLN A 580 -10.80 18.23 -16.93
C GLN A 580 -10.96 19.64 -17.53
N ARG A 581 -9.91 20.48 -17.50
CA ARG A 581 -10.00 21.93 -17.80
C ARG A 581 -8.77 22.51 -18.53
N SER A 582 -7.92 21.65 -19.07
CA SER A 582 -6.66 22.04 -19.72
C SER A 582 -6.34 21.15 -20.91
N LEU A 583 -5.47 21.66 -21.80
CA LEU A 583 -4.81 20.84 -22.82
C LEU A 583 -3.40 20.51 -22.38
N GLY A 584 -3.10 19.21 -22.33
CA GLY A 584 -1.76 18.66 -22.11
C GLY A 584 -1.01 18.45 -23.41
N ILE A 585 0.16 19.06 -23.53
CA ILE A 585 1.04 18.95 -24.70
C ILE A 585 2.36 18.30 -24.26
N GLY A 586 2.65 17.12 -24.81
CA GLY A 586 3.90 16.40 -24.58
C GLY A 586 4.93 16.72 -25.65
N VAL A 587 6.14 17.11 -25.28
CA VAL A 587 7.24 17.40 -26.21
C VAL A 587 8.29 16.30 -26.07
N ILE A 588 8.56 15.60 -27.18
CA ILE A 588 9.47 14.47 -27.27
C ILE A 588 10.79 14.95 -27.87
N GLY A 589 11.90 14.70 -27.17
CA GLY A 589 13.24 15.08 -27.60
C GLY A 589 13.64 16.49 -27.16
N ASN A 590 14.47 17.17 -27.97
CA ASN A 590 15.08 18.43 -27.55
C ASN A 590 14.11 19.64 -27.63
N TYR A 591 13.52 19.98 -26.48
CA TYR A 591 12.61 21.13 -26.32
C TYR A 591 13.31 22.50 -26.34
N THR A 592 14.64 22.57 -26.20
CA THR A 592 15.36 23.85 -26.23
C THR A 592 15.59 24.38 -27.65
N ASN A 593 15.28 23.60 -28.68
CA ASN A 593 15.34 24.05 -30.06
C ASN A 593 14.29 25.13 -30.36
N LYS A 594 14.68 26.26 -30.97
CA LYS A 594 13.79 27.34 -31.42
C LYS A 594 12.59 26.84 -32.24
N LYS A 595 12.80 25.85 -33.11
CA LYS A 595 11.76 25.26 -33.94
C LYS A 595 10.69 24.54 -33.10
N SER A 596 11.08 23.93 -31.96
CA SER A 596 10.18 23.30 -30.98
C SER A 596 9.20 24.30 -30.40
N LEU A 597 9.74 25.44 -30.00
CA LEU A 597 8.97 26.55 -29.51
C LEU A 597 8.05 27.13 -30.61
N ASP A 598 8.53 27.30 -31.84
CA ASP A 598 7.74 27.84 -32.95
C ASP A 598 6.56 26.93 -33.33
N THR A 599 6.78 25.61 -33.34
CA THR A 599 5.73 24.61 -33.54
C THR A 599 4.72 24.61 -32.40
N PHE A 600 5.17 24.71 -31.15
CA PHE A 600 4.30 24.87 -29.99
C PHE A 600 3.44 26.13 -30.09
N LYS A 601 4.05 27.28 -30.39
CA LYS A 601 3.35 28.57 -30.58
C LYS A 601 2.31 28.48 -31.69
N SER A 602 2.64 27.84 -32.81
CA SER A 602 1.72 27.65 -33.93
C SER A 602 0.51 26.78 -33.56
N LEU A 603 0.70 25.74 -32.75
CA LEU A 603 -0.39 24.91 -32.23
C LEU A 603 -1.32 25.73 -31.33
N ILE A 604 -0.76 26.54 -30.43
CA ILE A 604 -1.56 27.39 -29.53
C ILE A 604 -2.33 28.44 -30.33
N GLN A 605 -1.68 29.11 -31.29
CA GLN A 605 -2.32 30.09 -32.15
C GLN A 605 -3.48 29.47 -32.94
N CYS A 606 -3.31 28.25 -33.45
CA CYS A 606 -4.38 27.52 -34.13
C CYS A 606 -5.56 27.24 -33.18
N GLY A 607 -5.30 26.77 -31.96
CA GLY A 607 -6.35 26.54 -30.96
C GLY A 607 -7.10 27.84 -30.57
N ILE A 608 -6.40 28.98 -30.51
CA ILE A 608 -7.04 30.29 -30.28
C ILE A 608 -7.93 30.69 -31.47
N THR A 609 -7.43 30.54 -32.69
CA THR A 609 -8.20 30.86 -33.92
C THR A 609 -9.45 29.99 -34.05
N LYS A 610 -9.37 28.72 -33.63
CA LYS A 610 -10.51 27.78 -33.61
C LYS A 610 -11.45 27.97 -32.43
N ASN A 611 -11.13 28.88 -31.50
CA ASN A 611 -11.84 29.04 -30.23
C ASN A 611 -11.87 27.74 -29.40
N ASP A 612 -10.78 26.96 -29.46
CA ASP A 612 -10.48 25.82 -28.58
C ASP A 612 -9.71 26.26 -27.32
N ILE A 613 -8.93 27.34 -27.45
CA ILE A 613 -8.12 27.96 -26.39
C ILE A 613 -8.54 29.44 -26.25
N ILE A 614 -8.74 29.91 -25.02
CA ILE A 614 -9.02 31.35 -24.81
C ILE A 614 -7.77 32.20 -25.05
N LYS A 615 -7.93 33.43 -25.56
CA LYS A 615 -6.80 34.34 -25.82
C LYS A 615 -5.89 34.59 -24.60
N ASN A 616 -6.48 34.69 -23.40
CA ASN A 616 -5.78 34.94 -22.14
C ASN A 616 -5.52 33.63 -21.36
N PHE A 617 -4.93 32.64 -22.04
CA PHE A 617 -4.65 31.32 -21.45
C PHE A 617 -3.50 31.37 -20.45
N THR A 618 -3.47 30.45 -19.50
CA THR A 618 -2.35 30.30 -18.56
C THR A 618 -1.52 29.08 -18.92
N LEU A 619 -0.21 29.26 -19.09
CA LEU A 619 0.74 28.16 -19.21
C LEU A 619 1.05 27.63 -17.82
N VAL A 620 0.90 26.33 -17.64
CA VAL A 620 1.11 25.63 -16.37
C VAL A 620 2.24 24.63 -16.56
N GLY A 621 3.24 24.70 -15.70
CA GLY A 621 4.31 23.71 -15.66
C GLY A 621 3.88 22.46 -14.91
N HIS A 622 4.41 21.31 -15.31
CA HIS A 622 4.27 20.11 -14.50
C HIS A 622 5.44 20.04 -13.50
N LYS A 623 5.17 19.78 -12.21
CA LYS A 623 6.19 19.86 -11.14
C LYS A 623 7.39 18.92 -11.36
N HIS A 624 7.17 17.79 -12.03
CA HIS A 624 8.22 16.81 -12.34
C HIS A 624 9.06 17.17 -13.58
N THR A 625 8.62 18.12 -14.40
CA THR A 625 9.33 18.57 -15.62
C THR A 625 9.33 20.11 -15.69
N PRO A 626 9.91 20.80 -14.69
CA PRO A 626 9.81 22.25 -14.59
C PRO A 626 10.63 22.99 -15.66
N GLU A 627 11.66 22.36 -16.23
CA GLU A 627 12.62 23.03 -17.10
C GLU A 627 12.03 23.41 -18.47
N ILE A 628 11.27 22.51 -19.12
CA ILE A 628 10.57 22.84 -20.36
C ILE A 628 9.57 23.97 -20.17
N TYR A 629 8.86 23.98 -19.03
CA TYR A 629 7.93 25.03 -18.69
C TYR A 629 8.63 26.37 -18.55
N ARG A 630 9.70 26.45 -17.75
CA ARG A 630 10.49 27.67 -17.56
C ARG A 630 11.07 28.17 -18.88
N TYR A 631 11.56 27.26 -19.70
CA TYR A 631 12.08 27.58 -21.03
C TYR A 631 10.99 28.25 -21.88
N TYR A 632 9.83 27.62 -22.03
CA TYR A 632 8.74 28.18 -22.84
C TYR A 632 8.15 29.46 -22.23
N LEU A 633 7.98 29.51 -20.91
CA LEU A 633 7.47 30.68 -20.19
C LEU A 633 8.33 31.92 -20.44
N LYS A 634 9.67 31.78 -20.40
CA LYS A 634 10.61 32.87 -20.69
C LYS A 634 10.38 33.49 -22.06
N TYR A 635 9.96 32.72 -23.06
CA TYR A 635 9.66 33.27 -24.38
C TYR A 635 8.30 33.97 -24.41
N PHE A 636 7.27 33.41 -23.79
CA PHE A 636 5.98 34.11 -23.68
C PHE A 636 6.05 35.40 -22.85
N GLN A 637 7.06 35.55 -21.99
CA GLN A 637 7.33 36.77 -21.23
C GLN A 637 8.11 37.83 -22.01
N ASN A 638 8.90 37.45 -23.02
CA ASN A 638 9.85 38.33 -23.71
C ASN A 638 9.52 38.60 -25.20
N ASP A 639 8.52 37.93 -25.77
CA ASP A 639 8.18 38.06 -27.19
C ASP A 639 7.31 39.30 -27.44
N THR A 640 7.88 40.30 -28.12
CA THR A 640 7.20 41.55 -28.51
C THR A 640 6.45 41.42 -29.83
N ASP A 641 6.69 40.35 -30.60
CA ASP A 641 6.01 40.10 -31.87
C ASP A 641 4.74 39.27 -31.65
N LEU A 642 3.61 39.98 -31.74
CA LEU A 642 2.22 39.49 -31.87
C LEU A 642 1.50 39.00 -30.59
N ARG A 643 0.52 39.81 -30.16
CA ARG A 643 -0.81 39.41 -29.63
C ARG A 643 -0.91 38.71 -28.27
N TYR A 644 0.18 38.49 -27.54
CA TYR A 644 0.17 37.81 -26.24
C TYR A 644 0.58 38.71 -25.06
N ASP A 645 -0.03 39.89 -24.87
CA ASP A 645 0.05 40.58 -23.56
C ASP A 645 -0.82 39.81 -22.55
N ASN A 646 -0.28 38.66 -22.13
CA ASN A 646 -0.97 37.70 -21.30
C ASN A 646 -0.44 37.87 -19.87
N GLN A 647 -1.01 38.85 -19.15
CA GLN A 647 -0.65 39.17 -17.76
C GLN A 647 -0.67 37.92 -16.85
N ALA A 648 -1.41 36.88 -17.21
CA ALA A 648 -1.53 35.64 -16.46
C ALA A 648 -0.26 34.76 -16.43
N ASN A 649 0.72 35.00 -17.32
CA ASN A 649 1.97 34.22 -17.40
C ASN A 649 3.19 34.95 -16.82
N ARG A 650 2.97 35.95 -15.95
CA ARG A 650 4.04 36.68 -15.23
C ARG A 650 4.58 35.93 -14.00
N THR A 651 3.85 34.94 -13.51
CA THR A 651 4.19 34.14 -12.33
C THR A 651 4.28 32.66 -12.69
N GLU A 652 5.23 31.93 -12.10
CA GLU A 652 5.30 30.49 -12.28
C GLU A 652 4.07 29.79 -11.68
N VAL A 653 3.41 28.93 -12.45
CA VAL A 653 2.26 28.12 -12.01
C VAL A 653 2.57 26.66 -12.29
N PHE A 654 2.59 25.83 -11.25
CA PHE A 654 2.83 24.40 -11.37
C PHE A 654 1.61 23.57 -11.00
N CYS A 655 1.45 22.44 -11.67
CA CYS A 655 0.50 21.39 -11.29
C CYS A 655 1.22 20.15 -10.73
N GLN A 656 0.62 19.53 -9.70
CA GLN A 656 1.13 18.34 -8.98
C GLN A 656 0.70 17.02 -9.62
#